data_AF-A0A836U1R0-F1
#
_entry.id   AF-A0A836U1R0-F1
#
_cell.length_a   1.000
_cell.length_b   1.000
_cell.length_c   1.000
_cell.angle_alpha   90.00
_cell.angle_beta   90.00
_cell.angle_gamma   90.00
#
_symmetry.space_group_name_H-M   'P 1'
#
loop_
_entity.id
_entity.type
_entity.pdbx_description
1 polymer ?
#
loop_
_entity_poly.entity_id
_entity_poly.type
_entity_poly.pdbx_seq_one_letter_code
_entity_poly.pdbx_strand_id
1 'polypeptide(L)'
;MKGYTTSMGLVGAALVVAGGLAYLLDPESGSVGLINLGLGALLVVVAGILNPGLFRLYGRWLNAFWGGIMVFGIVAMVNFLGNRYADRIDLTEGQLHSVSDLAVETLKGLDREVRALAFMEGGEQPELELLLAELETIGDRFSYEFVDPDRDPVRTEDYGIRRYNTLVLESGDKQQKITELKEREIVNALLKLTRDRQDKVYLTVGHGERRPGNEPQALGLLQARLRDIDYSVGDSLFLVREQAVPEDCAVLVVAGPRTPFFSLEVEAIRTYLAEGGAVLLLLDPLYESGLERLLSEWGVSLGDDFVIDTSGIGSLFGLDFTTPVAVSYGEHPVTAKHRGMMTFFQLSRSVQFSEKAGLEGTPLVMTSEAGWAESDLSVLESQGDHTVKLDEGIDRPGPVNLAMAVHDAAAGGRLVVFGDSDFTTNQYFDHQGNGDLALNALSWLAEDEGLISIRPREPGYNPIALTESDSEWIFWLSVVLYPALIALVGLMVVSSKGRWSLADLSAAGLGVVISLGIAGLVNFMGDRYNIRHDMTADQLFTLSNDTHRLIEQLQANGQYVKVKTFMGEMEGIRFQDLLEEYGYISKNFTHELIDPQKNQLQVEQNNIRERGTSIVEVIVDGKVHSERITERSEEALSNAILKALKAKDQKAYFTGGHGEAELDQVDGQGYSILKGRLKELNFAVESGIPLTADVPDDATLLVVLGPKEPFAPAEAEILRRYLGRGGSALLLLDPGTATGLEGLLYEYSIELGQDFVVDLSGMGQLFGADVSVPVVINYGDHPITEQLSAGTMSFYPLVRSVRPAAHREKNPEIEALVYTHKSSWGEMDLGPIKGEGGKVEFDPQVDLRGPVSLGVAVAADADTSMVADGRSRLVVFGDAGFASNEYFSQQANGELAVNSVNWLTEGEDRLKIADRQPAHNPINLIGNQGSVILWVSVFILPFAVALSGLVMVLKRGYQTYAAGFVSWLVYSFLANGLFFFVSGVVATSEGVVFAGESKLVAALASVAIGYGFHRRASWAWLPGLVLSALCAGMVALTIVTGSGIGFSLIPNETVQLLYAAIFVVNAAILLWIKRAFAEVN
;
A
#
# COMPACT_ATOMS: atom_id res chain seq x y z
N MET A 1 0.69 76.83 -12.58
CA MET A 1 0.10 76.19 -11.38
C MET A 1 0.06 74.66 -11.42
N LYS A 2 -0.09 73.98 -12.57
CA LYS A 2 -0.13 72.49 -12.63
C LYS A 2 1.14 71.75 -12.15
N GLY A 3 2.31 72.38 -12.17
CA GLY A 3 3.56 71.72 -11.74
C GLY A 3 3.67 71.48 -10.22
N TYR A 4 2.99 72.30 -9.41
CA TYR A 4 3.06 72.22 -7.95
C TYR A 4 1.95 71.37 -7.32
N THR A 5 0.89 71.05 -8.08
CA THR A 5 -0.27 70.31 -7.54
C THR A 5 0.07 68.86 -7.19
N THR A 6 0.97 68.22 -7.94
CA THR A 6 1.45 66.86 -7.62
C THR A 6 2.27 66.84 -6.33
N SER A 7 3.18 67.82 -6.17
CA SER A 7 3.96 67.96 -4.94
C SER A 7 3.07 68.29 -3.74
N MET A 8 2.06 69.16 -3.92
CA MET A 8 1.06 69.45 -2.89
C MET A 8 0.26 68.22 -2.49
N GLY A 9 -0.15 67.39 -3.45
CA GLY A 9 -0.86 66.13 -3.18
C GLY A 9 0.01 65.11 -2.46
N LEU A 10 1.30 65.00 -2.79
CA LEU A 10 2.24 64.11 -2.12
C LEU A 10 2.57 64.56 -0.70
N VAL A 11 2.78 65.87 -0.49
CA VAL A 11 2.98 66.45 0.85
C VAL A 11 1.71 66.30 1.68
N GLY A 12 0.54 66.51 1.09
CA GLY A 12 -0.74 66.28 1.74
C GLY A 12 -0.93 64.82 2.17
N ALA A 13 -0.64 63.86 1.28
CA ALA A 13 -0.72 62.44 1.60
C ALA A 13 0.27 62.03 2.71
N ALA A 14 1.51 62.54 2.66
CA ALA A 14 2.51 62.30 3.70
C ALA A 14 2.05 62.85 5.07
N LEU A 15 1.41 64.02 5.10
CA LEU A 15 0.82 64.59 6.32
C LEU A 15 -0.37 63.80 6.85
N VAL A 16 -1.21 63.23 5.98
CA VAL A 16 -2.31 62.33 6.39
C VAL A 16 -1.74 61.07 7.04
N VAL A 17 -0.73 60.45 6.42
CA VAL A 17 -0.10 59.23 6.94
C VAL A 17 0.62 59.51 8.26
N ALA A 18 1.43 60.58 8.31
CA ALA A 18 2.15 60.96 9.52
C ALA A 18 1.20 61.39 10.65
N GLY A 19 0.14 62.14 10.34
CA GLY A 19 -0.87 62.54 11.31
C GLY A 19 -1.70 61.36 11.83
N GLY A 20 -2.06 60.42 10.96
CA GLY A 20 -2.77 59.19 11.34
C GLY A 20 -1.91 58.25 12.19
N LEU A 21 -0.64 58.05 11.82
CA LEU A 21 0.31 57.27 12.62
C LEU A 21 0.59 57.92 13.97
N ALA A 22 0.78 59.24 14.02
CA ALA A 22 0.97 59.94 15.29
C ALA A 22 -0.24 59.78 16.23
N TYR A 23 -1.46 59.87 15.69
CA TYR A 23 -2.68 59.66 16.48
C TYR A 23 -2.88 58.21 16.94
N LEU A 24 -2.49 57.23 16.12
CA LEU A 24 -2.59 55.80 16.48
C LEU A 24 -1.54 55.38 17.51
N LEU A 25 -0.32 55.91 17.41
CA LEU A 25 0.80 55.56 18.28
C LEU A 25 0.74 56.29 19.63
N ASP A 26 0.21 57.51 19.66
CA ASP A 26 0.02 58.28 20.88
C ASP A 26 -1.30 59.07 20.83
N PRO A 27 -2.43 58.42 21.20
CA PRO A 27 -3.75 59.05 21.20
C PRO A 27 -3.86 60.25 22.15
N GLU A 28 -2.97 60.36 23.14
CA GLU A 28 -2.96 61.44 24.14
C GLU A 28 -2.23 62.70 23.67
N SER A 29 -1.46 62.63 22.56
CA SER A 29 -0.70 63.75 21.97
C SER A 29 -1.55 64.93 21.45
N GLY A 30 -2.87 64.86 21.58
CA GLY A 30 -3.79 65.99 21.41
C GLY A 30 -4.04 66.39 19.96
N SER A 31 -4.59 67.61 19.78
CA SER A 31 -5.13 68.12 18.51
C SER A 31 -4.13 68.18 17.35
N VAL A 32 -2.82 68.01 17.59
CA VAL A 32 -1.76 68.14 16.57
C VAL A 32 -1.82 67.04 15.52
N GLY A 33 -2.05 65.77 15.91
CA GLY A 33 -2.21 64.66 14.96
C GLY A 33 -3.43 64.85 14.06
N LEU A 34 -4.56 65.26 14.67
CA LEU A 34 -5.80 65.57 13.96
C LEU A 34 -5.68 66.80 13.04
N ILE A 35 -4.92 67.84 13.45
CA ILE A 35 -4.64 69.01 12.63
C ILE A 35 -3.79 68.62 11.40
N ASN A 36 -2.74 67.80 11.57
CA ASN A 36 -1.92 67.33 10.45
C ASN A 36 -2.73 66.45 9.49
N LEU A 37 -3.61 65.61 10.01
CA LEU A 37 -4.51 64.77 9.22
C LEU A 37 -5.50 65.63 8.43
N GLY A 38 -6.13 66.61 9.09
CA GLY A 38 -7.05 67.55 8.45
C GLY A 38 -6.39 68.44 7.40
N LEU A 39 -5.20 68.99 7.70
CA LEU A 39 -4.43 69.82 6.77
C LEU A 39 -3.93 69.00 5.58
N GLY A 40 -3.46 67.78 5.83
CA GLY A 40 -3.04 66.84 4.78
C GLY A 40 -4.20 66.47 3.84
N ALA A 41 -5.37 66.15 4.39
CA ALA A 41 -6.57 65.85 3.62
C ALA A 41 -7.03 67.05 2.79
N LEU A 42 -7.02 68.26 3.38
CA LEU A 42 -7.34 69.51 2.67
C LEU A 42 -6.39 69.73 1.49
N LEU A 43 -5.08 69.54 1.67
CA LEU A 43 -4.09 69.68 0.60
C LEU A 43 -4.30 68.67 -0.53
N VAL A 44 -4.66 67.42 -0.22
CA VAL A 44 -5.00 66.39 -1.22
C VAL A 44 -6.26 66.77 -2.00
N VAL A 45 -7.30 67.25 -1.32
CA VAL A 45 -8.56 67.69 -1.96
C VAL A 45 -8.32 68.90 -2.85
N VAL A 46 -7.63 69.93 -2.36
CA VAL A 46 -7.31 71.14 -3.13
C VAL A 46 -6.41 70.79 -4.33
N ALA A 47 -5.43 69.90 -4.16
CA ALA A 47 -4.61 69.39 -5.28
C ALA A 47 -5.46 68.65 -6.33
N GLY A 48 -6.46 67.89 -5.90
CA GLY A 48 -7.42 67.21 -6.77
C GLY A 48 -8.31 68.19 -7.54
N ILE A 49 -8.87 69.20 -6.87
CA ILE A 49 -9.73 70.21 -7.52
C ILE A 49 -8.94 71.03 -8.54
N LEU A 50 -7.72 71.46 -8.19
CA LEU A 50 -6.85 72.24 -9.08
C LEU A 50 -6.29 71.42 -10.25
N ASN A 51 -6.31 70.09 -10.15
CA ASN A 51 -5.87 69.19 -11.21
C ASN A 51 -6.87 68.03 -11.43
N PRO A 52 -7.81 68.18 -12.39
CA PRO A 52 -8.82 67.18 -12.70
C PRO A 52 -8.27 65.80 -13.09
N GLY A 53 -6.97 65.72 -13.46
CA GLY A 53 -6.27 64.47 -13.69
C GLY A 53 -5.90 63.72 -12.40
N LEU A 54 -5.50 64.44 -11.34
CA LEU A 54 -5.22 63.88 -10.02
C LEU A 54 -6.52 63.42 -9.34
N PHE A 55 -7.60 64.20 -9.45
CA PHE A 55 -8.90 63.80 -8.90
C PHE A 55 -9.43 62.50 -9.51
N ARG A 56 -9.30 62.32 -10.83
CA ARG A 56 -9.62 61.05 -11.51
C ARG A 56 -8.71 59.91 -11.08
N LEU A 57 -7.44 60.19 -10.77
CA LEU A 57 -6.51 59.20 -10.23
C LEU A 57 -6.95 58.75 -8.82
N TYR A 58 -7.31 59.69 -7.94
CA TYR A 58 -7.81 59.39 -6.60
C TYR A 58 -9.10 58.59 -6.61
N GLY A 59 -10.06 58.92 -7.48
CA GLY A 59 -11.28 58.13 -7.64
C GLY A 59 -11.03 56.68 -8.09
N ARG A 60 -9.96 56.45 -8.87
CA ARG A 60 -9.57 55.10 -9.30
C ARG A 60 -8.92 54.29 -8.18
N TRP A 61 -8.11 54.93 -7.34
CA TRP A 61 -7.57 54.30 -6.12
C TRP A 61 -8.69 53.99 -5.11
N LEU A 62 -9.68 54.88 -4.97
CA LEU A 62 -10.84 54.66 -4.12
C LEU A 62 -11.67 53.46 -4.60
N ASN A 63 -11.90 53.33 -5.91
CA ASN A 63 -12.60 52.16 -6.48
C ASN A 63 -11.80 50.86 -6.31
N ALA A 64 -10.46 50.90 -6.44
CA ALA A 64 -9.62 49.72 -6.18
C ALA A 64 -9.65 49.32 -4.70
N PHE A 65 -9.66 50.30 -3.79
CA PHE A 65 -9.80 50.08 -2.34
C PHE A 65 -11.15 49.43 -2.00
N TRP A 66 -12.25 49.97 -2.52
CA TRP A 66 -13.58 49.39 -2.33
C TRP A 66 -13.75 48.02 -3.00
N GLY A 67 -13.14 47.81 -4.17
CA GLY A 67 -13.09 46.49 -4.81
C GLY A 67 -12.35 45.46 -3.96
N GLY A 68 -11.22 45.85 -3.36
CA GLY A 68 -10.50 45.00 -2.41
C GLY A 68 -11.33 44.65 -1.18
N ILE A 69 -12.00 45.65 -0.56
CA ILE A 69 -12.91 45.43 0.57
C ILE A 69 -14.05 44.48 0.20
N MET A 70 -14.64 44.62 -1.00
CA MET A 70 -15.72 43.75 -1.45
C MET A 70 -15.26 42.30 -1.59
N VAL A 71 -14.05 42.07 -2.11
CA VAL A 71 -13.46 40.72 -2.17
C VAL A 71 -13.24 40.14 -0.78
N PHE A 72 -12.66 40.93 0.15
CA PHE A 72 -12.53 40.50 1.55
C PHE A 72 -13.89 40.23 2.21
N GLY A 73 -14.91 41.01 1.89
CA GLY A 73 -16.29 40.78 2.35
C GLY A 73 -16.88 39.48 1.81
N ILE A 74 -16.63 39.15 0.54
CA ILE A 74 -17.04 37.88 -0.07
C ILE A 74 -16.31 36.71 0.59
N VAL A 75 -15.00 36.81 0.79
CA VAL A 75 -14.20 35.77 1.48
C VAL A 75 -14.67 35.58 2.93
N ALA A 76 -14.93 36.67 3.66
CA ALA A 76 -15.48 36.61 5.01
C ALA A 76 -16.87 35.98 5.02
N MET A 77 -17.71 36.28 4.01
CA MET A 77 -19.05 35.68 3.89
C MET A 77 -19.00 34.20 3.52
N VAL A 78 -18.09 33.78 2.64
CA VAL A 78 -17.86 32.37 2.32
C VAL A 78 -17.38 31.61 3.55
N ASN A 79 -16.44 32.17 4.32
CA ASN A 79 -16.02 31.59 5.60
C ASN A 79 -17.16 31.54 6.62
N PHE A 80 -17.95 32.60 6.74
CA PHE A 80 -19.10 32.65 7.64
C PHE A 80 -20.16 31.61 7.26
N LEU A 81 -20.44 31.42 5.97
CA LEU A 81 -21.37 30.41 5.46
C LEU A 81 -20.81 28.99 5.66
N GLY A 82 -19.53 28.76 5.36
CA GLY A 82 -18.87 27.46 5.57
C GLY A 82 -18.78 27.05 7.04
N ASN A 83 -18.70 28.02 7.96
CA ASN A 83 -18.70 27.73 9.40
C ASN A 83 -20.13 27.56 9.98
N ARG A 84 -21.16 28.07 9.28
CA ARG A 84 -22.57 28.00 9.70
C ARG A 84 -23.28 26.74 9.19
N TYR A 85 -22.88 26.26 8.00
CA TYR A 85 -23.39 25.07 7.33
C TYR A 85 -22.24 24.07 7.23
N ALA A 86 -22.17 23.14 8.18
CA ALA A 86 -21.06 22.20 8.36
C ALA A 86 -21.17 20.91 7.50
N ASP A 87 -21.93 20.95 6.40
CA ASP A 87 -22.06 19.79 5.51
C ASP A 87 -20.72 19.58 4.78
N ARG A 88 -20.05 18.49 5.10
CA ARG A 88 -18.78 18.10 4.49
C ARG A 88 -19.07 17.16 3.32
N ILE A 89 -18.47 17.48 2.17
CA ILE A 89 -18.53 16.62 0.99
C ILE A 89 -17.15 16.00 0.84
N ASP A 90 -17.07 14.69 1.01
CA ASP A 90 -15.85 13.94 0.73
C ASP A 90 -15.72 13.74 -0.79
N LEU A 91 -14.70 14.38 -1.36
CA LEU A 91 -14.39 14.33 -2.79
C LEU A 91 -13.28 13.31 -3.10
N THR A 92 -12.85 12.52 -2.12
CA THR A 92 -11.85 11.47 -2.34
C THR A 92 -12.48 10.28 -3.06
N GLU A 93 -11.71 9.64 -3.95
CA GLU A 93 -12.18 8.50 -4.77
C GLU A 93 -12.68 7.33 -3.93
N GLY A 94 -12.13 7.14 -2.71
CA GLY A 94 -12.52 6.08 -1.77
C GLY A 94 -13.38 6.52 -0.59
N GLN A 95 -13.85 7.78 -0.55
CA GLN A 95 -14.55 8.35 0.60
C GLN A 95 -13.83 8.10 1.94
N LEU A 96 -12.51 8.35 1.97
CA LEU A 96 -11.60 8.00 3.07
C LEU A 96 -11.84 8.81 4.35
N HIS A 97 -12.58 9.90 4.26
CA HIS A 97 -12.92 10.78 5.38
C HIS A 97 -14.43 10.78 5.68
N SER A 98 -15.14 9.77 5.16
CA SER A 98 -16.54 9.50 5.47
C SER A 98 -16.61 8.20 6.27
N VAL A 99 -17.50 8.15 7.26
CA VAL A 99 -17.74 6.91 8.02
C VAL A 99 -18.16 5.77 7.07
N SER A 100 -17.75 4.54 7.38
CA SER A 100 -18.11 3.35 6.57
C SER A 100 -19.62 3.12 6.50
N ASP A 101 -20.06 2.50 5.40
CA ASP A 101 -21.48 2.15 5.23
C ASP A 101 -21.98 1.22 6.34
N LEU A 102 -21.12 0.33 6.84
CA LEU A 102 -21.41 -0.54 7.98
C LEU A 102 -21.68 0.26 9.25
N ALA A 103 -20.87 1.28 9.55
CA ALA A 103 -21.11 2.14 10.70
C ALA A 103 -22.43 2.90 10.56
N VAL A 104 -22.75 3.39 9.36
CA VAL A 104 -24.02 4.08 9.07
C VAL A 104 -25.22 3.15 9.28
N GLU A 105 -25.17 1.93 8.75
CA GLU A 105 -26.23 0.93 8.92
C GLU A 105 -26.35 0.49 10.38
N THR A 106 -25.23 0.23 11.06
CA THR A 106 -25.20 -0.14 12.48
C THR A 106 -25.81 0.95 13.35
N LEU A 107 -25.46 2.22 13.12
CA LEU A 107 -25.97 3.36 13.89
C LEU A 107 -27.45 3.65 13.61
N LYS A 108 -27.90 3.54 12.36
CA LYS A 108 -29.33 3.66 12.01
C LYS A 108 -30.16 2.49 12.55
N GLY A 109 -29.55 1.32 12.67
CA GLY A 109 -30.17 0.11 13.20
C GLY A 109 -30.27 0.05 14.72
N LEU A 110 -29.74 1.04 15.46
CA LEU A 110 -29.75 1.03 16.93
C LEU A 110 -31.18 1.04 17.50
N ASP A 111 -31.56 -0.07 18.13
CA ASP A 111 -32.84 -0.27 18.83
C ASP A 111 -32.77 0.14 20.32
N ARG A 112 -31.57 0.47 20.83
CA ARG A 112 -31.30 0.94 22.22
C ARG A 112 -30.37 2.17 22.20
N GLU A 113 -30.40 2.95 23.28
CA GLU A 113 -29.43 4.04 23.45
C GLU A 113 -28.05 3.44 23.73
N VAL A 114 -27.02 3.97 23.07
CA VAL A 114 -25.62 3.60 23.28
C VAL A 114 -24.85 4.84 23.71
N ARG A 115 -24.09 4.71 24.80
CA ARG A 115 -23.19 5.76 25.28
C ARG A 115 -21.74 5.30 25.20
N ALA A 116 -20.88 6.17 24.67
CA ALA A 116 -19.46 5.95 24.51
C ALA A 116 -18.67 6.82 25.52
N LEU A 117 -18.02 6.20 26.49
CA LEU A 117 -17.21 6.85 27.51
C LEU A 117 -15.72 6.70 27.16
N ALA A 118 -15.09 7.78 26.74
CA ALA A 118 -13.70 7.81 26.28
C ALA A 118 -12.77 8.22 27.44
N PHE A 119 -12.09 7.25 28.06
CA PHE A 119 -11.13 7.48 29.14
C PHE A 119 -9.75 7.83 28.57
N MET A 120 -9.47 9.13 28.41
CA MET A 120 -8.27 9.66 27.73
C MET A 120 -7.35 10.43 28.68
N GLU A 121 -6.04 10.31 28.46
CA GLU A 121 -5.06 11.14 29.16
C GLU A 121 -5.33 12.62 28.87
N GLY A 122 -5.60 13.43 29.91
CA GLY A 122 -5.96 14.84 29.77
C GLY A 122 -7.40 15.11 29.31
N GLY A 123 -8.20 14.07 29.04
CA GLY A 123 -9.62 14.17 28.67
C GLY A 123 -9.90 14.59 27.23
N GLU A 124 -8.91 14.56 26.33
CA GLU A 124 -9.06 14.95 24.92
C GLU A 124 -8.29 14.00 24.00
N GLN A 125 -8.88 13.66 22.85
CA GLN A 125 -8.19 13.00 21.73
C GLN A 125 -8.82 13.46 20.41
N PRO A 126 -8.21 14.43 19.69
CA PRO A 126 -8.87 15.11 18.57
C PRO A 126 -9.34 14.20 17.44
N GLU A 127 -8.58 13.15 17.14
CA GLU A 127 -8.92 12.19 16.07
C GLU A 127 -10.14 11.33 16.43
N LEU A 128 -10.21 10.85 17.67
CA LEU A 128 -11.37 10.08 18.13
C LEU A 128 -12.59 10.97 18.34
N GLU A 129 -12.41 12.21 18.82
CA GLU A 129 -13.51 13.15 18.99
C GLU A 129 -14.18 13.45 17.65
N LEU A 130 -13.39 13.65 16.59
CA LEU A 130 -13.91 13.82 15.23
C LEU A 130 -14.73 12.61 14.78
N LEU A 131 -14.22 11.40 15.00
CA LEU A 131 -14.92 10.16 14.65
C LEU A 131 -16.22 10.00 15.44
N LEU A 132 -16.18 10.12 16.77
CA LEU A 132 -17.35 9.96 17.64
C LEU A 132 -18.43 11.01 17.38
N ALA A 133 -18.04 12.26 17.08
CA ALA A 133 -18.97 13.32 16.69
C ALA A 133 -19.66 13.02 15.35
N GLU A 134 -18.95 12.39 14.41
CA GLU A 134 -19.52 11.94 13.15
C GLU A 134 -20.52 10.79 13.37
N LEU A 135 -20.17 9.82 14.24
CA LEU A 135 -21.08 8.74 14.63
C LEU A 135 -22.35 9.27 15.34
N GLU A 136 -22.23 10.25 16.24
CA GLU A 136 -23.38 10.91 16.90
C GLU A 136 -24.26 11.66 15.90
N THR A 137 -23.67 12.27 14.87
CA THR A 137 -24.43 12.97 13.83
C THR A 137 -25.25 12.00 12.96
N ILE A 138 -24.77 10.77 12.77
CA ILE A 138 -25.43 9.75 11.94
C ILE A 138 -26.51 8.99 12.73
N GLY A 139 -26.25 8.70 14.01
CA GLY A 139 -27.13 7.90 14.86
C GLY A 139 -27.79 8.72 15.97
N ASP A 140 -29.10 8.95 15.87
CA ASP A 140 -29.91 9.69 16.86
C ASP A 140 -29.87 9.10 18.30
N ARG A 141 -29.34 7.88 18.46
CA ARG A 141 -29.32 7.10 19.71
C ARG A 141 -27.91 6.75 20.18
N PHE A 142 -26.90 7.34 19.56
CA PHE A 142 -25.51 7.25 19.95
C PHE A 142 -25.10 8.56 20.63
N SER A 143 -24.40 8.49 21.77
CA SER A 143 -23.86 9.67 22.46
C SER A 143 -22.46 9.37 22.96
N TYR A 144 -21.62 10.39 23.11
CA TYR A 144 -20.27 10.22 23.63
C TYR A 144 -19.91 11.24 24.72
N GLU A 145 -18.98 10.86 25.59
CA GLU A 145 -18.44 11.71 26.65
C GLU A 145 -16.95 11.36 26.87
N PHE A 146 -16.09 12.38 26.92
CA PHE A 146 -14.69 12.21 27.30
C PHE A 146 -14.52 12.35 28.81
N VAL A 147 -13.79 11.41 29.41
CA VAL A 147 -13.49 11.36 30.83
C VAL A 147 -11.98 11.37 31.00
N ASP A 148 -11.46 12.32 31.79
CA ASP A 148 -10.06 12.35 32.19
C ASP A 148 -9.88 11.46 33.44
N PRO A 149 -9.16 10.32 33.34
CA PRO A 149 -9.00 9.38 34.45
C PRO A 149 -8.33 9.98 35.68
N ASP A 150 -7.51 11.01 35.50
CA ASP A 150 -6.78 11.67 36.60
C ASP A 150 -7.67 12.71 37.31
N ARG A 151 -8.66 13.28 36.61
CA ARG A 151 -9.63 14.23 37.17
C ARG A 151 -10.84 13.55 37.80
N ASP A 152 -11.25 12.39 37.30
CA ASP A 152 -12.36 11.59 37.84
C ASP A 152 -11.94 10.14 38.14
N PRO A 153 -11.12 9.93 39.19
CA PRO A 153 -10.60 8.60 39.54
C PRO A 153 -11.68 7.66 40.08
N VAL A 154 -12.75 8.19 40.67
CA VAL A 154 -13.86 7.38 41.22
C VAL A 154 -14.63 6.71 40.08
N ARG A 155 -15.02 7.48 39.06
CA ARG A 155 -15.69 6.93 37.87
C ARG A 155 -14.79 5.97 37.10
N THR A 156 -13.49 6.24 37.05
CA THR A 156 -12.49 5.35 36.43
C THR A 156 -12.39 4.00 37.14
N GLU A 157 -12.43 3.98 38.47
CA GLU A 157 -12.41 2.76 39.29
C GLU A 157 -13.74 1.99 39.17
N ASP A 158 -14.89 2.67 39.17
CA ASP A 158 -16.22 2.07 39.02
C ASP A 158 -16.38 1.34 37.69
N TYR A 159 -15.86 1.91 36.60
CA TYR A 159 -15.82 1.28 35.29
C TYR A 159 -14.65 0.29 35.13
N GLY A 160 -13.81 0.10 36.15
CA GLY A 160 -12.70 -0.86 36.16
C GLY A 160 -11.66 -0.61 35.05
N ILE A 161 -11.32 0.66 34.80
CA ILE A 161 -10.34 1.07 33.79
C ILE A 161 -8.94 0.99 34.39
N ARG A 162 -8.08 0.17 33.76
CA ARG A 162 -6.70 -0.07 34.22
C ARG A 162 -5.63 0.50 33.28
N ARG A 163 -6.05 1.00 32.12
CA ARG A 163 -5.18 1.54 31.07
C ARG A 163 -5.80 2.83 30.55
N TYR A 164 -4.97 3.84 30.34
CA TYR A 164 -5.36 5.03 29.57
C TYR A 164 -5.75 4.64 28.14
N ASN A 165 -6.48 5.52 27.46
CA ASN A 165 -6.94 5.34 26.08
C ASN A 165 -7.92 4.16 25.92
N THR A 166 -8.85 4.05 26.88
CA THR A 166 -9.90 3.02 26.83
C THR A 166 -11.24 3.67 26.49
N LEU A 167 -11.89 3.19 25.45
CA LEU A 167 -13.28 3.53 25.13
C LEU A 167 -14.21 2.46 25.72
N VAL A 168 -15.22 2.88 26.47
CA VAL A 168 -16.27 2.00 26.98
C VAL A 168 -17.57 2.32 26.24
N LEU A 169 -18.13 1.34 25.55
CA LEU A 169 -19.47 1.41 24.99
C LEU A 169 -20.44 0.76 25.97
N GLU A 170 -21.48 1.46 26.38
CA GLU A 170 -22.52 0.96 27.28
C GLU A 170 -23.91 1.06 26.65
N SER A 171 -24.72 0.01 26.81
CA SER A 171 -26.13 0.00 26.45
C SER A 171 -26.91 -0.91 27.40
N GLY A 172 -27.72 -0.31 28.26
CA GLY A 172 -28.39 -1.02 29.35
C GLY A 172 -27.38 -1.67 30.31
N ASP A 173 -27.49 -2.98 30.51
CA ASP A 173 -26.60 -3.77 31.39
C ASP A 173 -25.36 -4.32 30.67
N LYS A 174 -25.25 -4.13 29.34
CA LYS A 174 -24.13 -4.59 28.52
C LYS A 174 -23.08 -3.49 28.40
N GLN A 175 -21.81 -3.88 28.50
CA GLN A 175 -20.66 -3.00 28.30
C GLN A 175 -19.59 -3.68 27.45
N GLN A 176 -18.94 -2.92 26.57
CA GLN A 176 -17.77 -3.35 25.79
C GLN A 176 -16.64 -2.36 26.00
N LYS A 177 -15.42 -2.87 26.20
CA LYS A 177 -14.23 -2.05 26.42
C LYS A 177 -13.26 -2.25 25.27
N ILE A 178 -12.78 -1.15 24.71
CA ILE A 178 -11.94 -1.14 23.51
C ILE A 178 -10.70 -0.30 23.81
N THR A 179 -9.53 -0.85 23.51
CA THR A 179 -8.25 -0.14 23.64
C THR A 179 -7.66 0.31 22.30
N GLU A 180 -8.14 -0.27 21.19
CA GLU A 180 -7.77 0.14 19.84
C GLU A 180 -8.87 1.05 19.28
N LEU A 181 -8.55 2.33 19.18
CA LEU A 181 -9.52 3.40 18.95
C LEU A 181 -9.74 3.67 17.46
N LYS A 182 -9.96 2.59 16.70
CA LYS A 182 -10.27 2.62 15.27
C LYS A 182 -11.76 2.39 15.04
N GLU A 183 -12.30 2.99 13.99
CA GLU A 183 -13.71 2.84 13.60
C GLU A 183 -14.16 1.38 13.59
N ARG A 184 -13.37 0.49 12.98
CA ARG A 184 -13.66 -0.95 12.91
C ARG A 184 -13.94 -1.57 14.28
N GLU A 185 -13.08 -1.30 15.26
CA GLU A 185 -13.21 -1.88 16.59
C GLU A 185 -14.42 -1.30 17.33
N ILE A 186 -14.70 -0.01 17.13
CA ILE A 186 -15.88 0.67 17.69
C ILE A 186 -17.16 0.06 17.11
N VAL A 187 -17.24 -0.11 15.79
CA VAL A 187 -18.41 -0.69 15.11
C VAL A 187 -18.61 -2.16 15.50
N ASN A 188 -17.54 -2.96 15.55
CA ASN A 188 -17.61 -4.35 16.00
C ASN A 188 -18.11 -4.45 17.46
N ALA A 189 -17.64 -3.56 18.33
CA ALA A 189 -18.11 -3.50 19.71
C ALA A 189 -19.56 -3.03 19.82
N LEU A 190 -20.01 -2.10 18.96
CA LEU A 190 -21.42 -1.71 18.86
C LEU A 190 -22.30 -2.90 18.49
N LEU A 191 -21.90 -3.69 17.48
CA LEU A 191 -22.62 -4.91 17.06
C LEU A 191 -22.72 -5.94 18.21
N LYS A 192 -21.62 -6.16 18.94
CA LYS A 192 -21.58 -7.05 20.12
C LYS A 192 -22.47 -6.57 21.27
N LEU A 193 -22.63 -5.25 21.40
CA LEU A 193 -23.39 -4.62 22.46
C LEU A 193 -24.91 -4.68 22.19
N THR A 194 -25.30 -4.53 20.92
CA THR A 194 -26.71 -4.51 20.49
C THR A 194 -27.28 -5.90 20.29
N ARG A 195 -26.45 -6.89 19.95
CA ARG A 195 -26.90 -8.29 19.78
C ARG A 195 -27.36 -8.94 21.07
N ASP A 196 -28.52 -9.57 21.04
CA ASP A 196 -29.10 -10.32 22.17
C ASP A 196 -28.66 -11.80 22.23
N ARG A 197 -28.21 -12.37 21.11
CA ARG A 197 -27.62 -13.73 21.02
C ARG A 197 -26.41 -13.74 20.08
N GLN A 198 -25.46 -14.63 20.36
CA GLN A 198 -24.32 -14.91 19.48
C GLN A 198 -24.69 -16.12 18.62
N ASP A 199 -24.91 -15.91 17.32
CA ASP A 199 -25.28 -17.01 16.42
C ASP A 199 -24.12 -18.01 16.24
N LYS A 200 -24.47 -19.29 16.09
CA LYS A 200 -23.50 -20.39 16.07
C LYS A 200 -23.45 -21.08 14.73
N VAL A 201 -22.27 -21.07 14.12
CA VAL A 201 -21.97 -21.76 12.87
C VAL A 201 -21.32 -23.09 13.20
N TYR A 202 -21.89 -24.20 12.71
CA TYR A 202 -21.31 -25.53 12.89
C TYR A 202 -20.68 -26.04 11.61
N LEU A 203 -19.47 -26.59 11.70
CA LEU A 203 -18.81 -27.30 10.61
C LEU A 203 -18.97 -28.81 10.81
N THR A 204 -19.40 -29.51 9.77
CA THR A 204 -19.49 -30.98 9.81
C THR A 204 -18.11 -31.62 9.76
N VAL A 205 -17.98 -32.76 10.42
CA VAL A 205 -16.77 -33.59 10.37
C VAL A 205 -17.16 -35.07 10.28
N GLY A 206 -16.37 -35.84 9.53
CA GLY A 206 -16.48 -37.31 9.49
C GLY A 206 -16.34 -37.92 8.10
N HIS A 207 -16.40 -37.09 7.06
CA HIS A 207 -16.43 -37.47 5.65
C HIS A 207 -15.27 -36.89 4.84
N GLY A 208 -14.19 -36.45 5.51
CA GLY A 208 -13.00 -35.85 4.87
C GLY A 208 -13.13 -34.36 4.58
N GLU A 209 -14.08 -33.68 5.22
CA GLU A 209 -14.32 -32.24 5.09
C GLU A 209 -13.09 -31.41 5.51
N ARG A 210 -13.01 -30.19 4.96
CA ARG A 210 -12.01 -29.18 5.33
C ARG A 210 -12.18 -28.83 6.81
N ARG A 211 -11.06 -28.76 7.54
CA ARG A 211 -11.04 -28.48 8.98
C ARG A 211 -10.46 -27.09 9.25
N PRO A 212 -10.79 -26.45 10.38
CA PRO A 212 -10.04 -25.28 10.83
C PRO A 212 -8.58 -25.65 11.13
N GLY A 213 -7.68 -24.74 10.78
CA GLY A 213 -6.24 -24.92 10.94
C GLY A 213 -5.48 -23.86 10.15
N ASN A 214 -4.15 -23.84 10.29
CA ASN A 214 -3.29 -22.85 9.61
C ASN A 214 -2.69 -23.38 8.30
N GLU A 215 -2.94 -24.64 7.95
CA GLU A 215 -2.48 -25.22 6.70
C GLU A 215 -3.15 -24.54 5.50
N PRO A 216 -2.52 -24.50 4.30
CA PRO A 216 -3.09 -23.81 3.14
C PRO A 216 -4.51 -24.26 2.79
N GLN A 217 -4.80 -25.56 2.91
CA GLN A 217 -6.09 -26.17 2.59
C GLN A 217 -7.11 -26.14 3.74
N ALA A 218 -6.77 -25.53 4.88
CA ALA A 218 -7.62 -25.46 6.07
C ALA A 218 -8.47 -24.18 6.09
N LEU A 219 -9.45 -24.11 7.00
CA LEU A 219 -10.43 -23.01 7.14
C LEU A 219 -10.13 -22.04 8.30
N GLY A 220 -8.85 -21.88 8.66
CA GLY A 220 -8.44 -21.06 9.82
C GLY A 220 -8.80 -19.58 9.69
N LEU A 221 -8.58 -18.99 8.52
CA LEU A 221 -8.89 -17.59 8.23
C LEU A 221 -10.39 -17.33 8.26
N LEU A 222 -11.20 -18.20 7.64
CA LEU A 222 -12.66 -18.13 7.72
C LEU A 222 -13.14 -18.19 9.17
N GLN A 223 -12.61 -19.12 9.98
CA GLN A 223 -12.95 -19.24 11.39
C GLN A 223 -12.58 -17.97 12.17
N ALA A 224 -11.42 -17.38 11.91
CA ALA A 224 -10.98 -16.13 12.54
C ALA A 224 -11.93 -14.98 12.19
N ARG A 225 -12.25 -14.78 10.91
CA ARG A 225 -13.15 -13.71 10.46
C ARG A 225 -14.57 -13.85 11.00
N LEU A 226 -15.10 -15.07 11.09
CA LEU A 226 -16.40 -15.32 11.72
C LEU A 226 -16.41 -14.92 13.20
N ARG A 227 -15.33 -15.18 13.94
CA ARG A 227 -15.19 -14.73 15.33
C ARG A 227 -15.05 -13.22 15.45
N ASP A 228 -14.37 -12.58 14.49
CA ASP A 228 -14.20 -11.12 14.47
C ASP A 228 -15.56 -10.39 14.40
N ILE A 229 -16.48 -10.92 13.59
CA ILE A 229 -17.85 -10.39 13.40
C ILE A 229 -18.89 -11.00 14.35
N ASP A 230 -18.42 -11.60 15.46
CA ASP A 230 -19.24 -12.10 16.56
C ASP A 230 -20.11 -13.34 16.25
N TYR A 231 -19.64 -14.26 15.40
CA TYR A 231 -20.17 -15.63 15.37
C TYR A 231 -19.37 -16.56 16.28
N SER A 232 -20.07 -17.50 16.91
CA SER A 232 -19.44 -18.65 17.55
C SER A 232 -19.30 -19.80 16.55
N VAL A 233 -18.15 -20.49 16.55
CA VAL A 233 -17.87 -21.56 15.58
C VAL A 233 -17.73 -22.89 16.31
N GLY A 234 -18.64 -23.84 16.04
CA GLY A 234 -18.58 -25.23 16.48
C GLY A 234 -17.97 -26.11 15.40
N ASP A 235 -16.68 -26.38 15.46
CA ASP A 235 -15.89 -26.97 14.37
C ASP A 235 -15.75 -28.49 14.40
N SER A 236 -16.67 -29.20 15.08
CA SER A 236 -16.62 -30.66 15.21
C SER A 236 -18.01 -31.27 15.36
N LEU A 237 -18.95 -30.92 14.47
CA LEU A 237 -20.27 -31.55 14.47
C LEU A 237 -20.23 -32.90 13.76
N PHE A 238 -20.27 -33.98 14.54
CA PHE A 238 -20.33 -35.35 14.02
C PHE A 238 -21.79 -35.84 13.98
N LEU A 239 -22.46 -35.67 12.84
CA LEU A 239 -23.91 -35.90 12.69
C LEU A 239 -24.33 -37.35 13.01
N VAL A 240 -23.51 -38.35 12.69
CA VAL A 240 -23.78 -39.76 13.10
C VAL A 240 -23.98 -39.89 14.62
N ARG A 241 -23.23 -39.13 15.42
CA ARG A 241 -23.26 -39.21 16.88
C ARG A 241 -24.41 -38.42 17.47
N GLU A 242 -24.60 -37.19 17.00
CA GLU A 242 -25.62 -36.28 17.53
C GLU A 242 -27.03 -36.60 17.00
N GLN A 243 -27.14 -37.31 15.86
CA GLN A 243 -28.37 -37.76 15.20
C GLN A 243 -29.33 -36.64 14.74
N ALA A 244 -29.05 -35.39 15.07
CA ALA A 244 -29.76 -34.20 14.63
C ALA A 244 -28.80 -33.00 14.57
N VAL A 245 -29.18 -31.95 13.83
CA VAL A 245 -28.51 -30.65 13.91
C VAL A 245 -28.94 -29.97 15.22
N PRO A 246 -28.02 -29.44 16.04
CA PRO A 246 -28.37 -28.77 17.30
C PRO A 246 -29.34 -27.60 17.11
N GLU A 247 -30.28 -27.40 18.05
CA GLU A 247 -31.24 -26.28 18.02
C GLU A 247 -30.56 -24.90 18.11
N ASP A 248 -29.32 -24.83 18.62
CA ASP A 248 -28.53 -23.60 18.68
C ASP A 248 -27.75 -23.31 17.39
N CYS A 249 -27.84 -24.18 16.37
CA CYS A 249 -27.19 -23.99 15.08
C CYS A 249 -27.93 -22.93 14.26
N ALA A 250 -27.25 -21.84 13.93
CA ALA A 250 -27.75 -20.82 13.01
C ALA A 250 -27.42 -21.20 11.55
N VAL A 251 -26.19 -21.66 11.30
CA VAL A 251 -25.76 -22.12 9.96
C VAL A 251 -24.96 -23.41 10.08
N LEU A 252 -25.34 -24.42 9.29
CA LEU A 252 -24.58 -25.66 9.12
C LEU A 252 -23.70 -25.56 7.86
N VAL A 253 -22.40 -25.79 8.01
CA VAL A 253 -21.42 -25.73 6.92
C VAL A 253 -20.89 -27.12 6.63
N VAL A 254 -21.03 -27.57 5.39
CA VAL A 254 -20.42 -28.80 4.87
C VAL A 254 -19.36 -28.39 3.85
N ALA A 255 -18.09 -28.55 4.20
CA ALA A 255 -16.98 -28.05 3.40
C ALA A 255 -16.17 -29.18 2.76
N GLY A 256 -16.39 -29.46 1.48
CA GLY A 256 -15.60 -30.40 0.68
C GLY A 256 -15.60 -31.84 1.18
N PRO A 257 -16.76 -32.51 1.35
CA PRO A 257 -16.80 -33.91 1.77
C PRO A 257 -16.17 -34.81 0.69
N ARG A 258 -15.34 -35.76 1.12
CA ARG A 258 -14.61 -36.71 0.27
C ARG A 258 -15.29 -38.09 0.20
N THR A 259 -16.20 -38.38 1.14
CA THR A 259 -17.00 -39.62 1.18
C THR A 259 -18.47 -39.29 1.38
N PRO A 260 -19.40 -40.12 0.89
CA PRO A 260 -20.83 -39.83 0.97
C PRO A 260 -21.36 -39.91 2.40
N PHE A 261 -22.26 -38.99 2.75
CA PHE A 261 -23.00 -38.98 4.02
C PHE A 261 -23.94 -40.18 4.15
N PHE A 262 -24.11 -40.70 5.37
CA PHE A 262 -25.05 -41.78 5.63
C PHE A 262 -26.50 -41.30 5.56
N SER A 263 -27.43 -42.20 5.24
CA SER A 263 -28.86 -41.85 5.08
C SER A 263 -29.48 -41.19 6.32
N LEU A 264 -29.03 -41.53 7.52
CA LEU A 264 -29.48 -40.90 8.77
C LEU A 264 -29.03 -39.43 8.88
N GLU A 265 -27.84 -39.11 8.38
CA GLU A 265 -27.30 -37.74 8.42
C GLU A 265 -27.97 -36.88 7.35
N VAL A 266 -28.19 -37.42 6.16
CA VAL A 266 -28.98 -36.75 5.11
C VAL A 266 -30.39 -36.42 5.62
N GLU A 267 -31.00 -37.32 6.40
CA GLU A 267 -32.30 -37.08 7.01
C GLU A 267 -32.27 -36.00 8.12
N ALA A 268 -31.18 -35.92 8.89
CA ALA A 268 -30.98 -34.85 9.86
C ALA A 268 -30.88 -33.47 9.18
N ILE A 269 -30.10 -33.36 8.10
CA ILE A 269 -29.96 -32.12 7.33
C ILE A 269 -31.29 -31.76 6.64
N ARG A 270 -31.99 -32.76 6.09
CA ARG A 270 -33.32 -32.59 5.50
C ARG A 270 -34.32 -32.01 6.50
N THR A 271 -34.36 -32.56 7.72
CA THR A 271 -35.26 -32.11 8.79
C THR A 271 -34.93 -30.68 9.18
N TYR A 272 -33.64 -30.38 9.38
CA TYR A 272 -33.18 -29.04 9.73
C TYR A 272 -33.57 -28.00 8.68
N LEU A 273 -33.37 -28.28 7.39
CA LEU A 273 -33.81 -27.42 6.29
C LEU A 273 -35.33 -27.24 6.23
N ALA A 274 -36.10 -28.31 6.49
CA ALA A 274 -37.57 -28.26 6.50
C ALA A 274 -38.15 -27.47 7.69
N GLU A 275 -37.39 -27.33 8.78
CA GLU A 275 -37.74 -26.52 9.96
C GLU A 275 -37.31 -25.05 9.83
N GLY A 276 -36.79 -24.65 8.66
CA GLY A 276 -36.34 -23.28 8.40
C GLY A 276 -34.85 -23.05 8.64
N GLY A 277 -34.07 -24.12 8.86
CA GLY A 277 -32.62 -24.04 9.06
C GLY A 277 -31.86 -23.58 7.82
N ALA A 278 -30.62 -23.15 8.04
CA ALA A 278 -29.74 -22.61 7.00
C ALA A 278 -28.49 -23.45 6.78
N VAL A 279 -28.20 -23.82 5.52
CA VAL A 279 -27.08 -24.70 5.16
C VAL A 279 -26.20 -24.08 4.08
N LEU A 280 -24.88 -24.10 4.31
CA LEU A 280 -23.85 -23.80 3.32
C LEU A 280 -23.19 -25.11 2.87
N LEU A 281 -23.25 -25.42 1.58
CA LEU A 281 -22.60 -26.58 0.99
C LEU A 281 -21.49 -26.13 0.04
N LEU A 282 -20.27 -26.60 0.28
CA LEU A 282 -19.12 -26.40 -0.60
C LEU A 282 -18.71 -27.76 -1.15
N LEU A 283 -19.00 -28.03 -2.42
CA LEU A 283 -18.97 -29.39 -2.98
C LEU A 283 -18.04 -29.47 -4.18
N ASP A 284 -16.84 -30.01 -3.96
CA ASP A 284 -15.80 -30.20 -4.97
C ASP A 284 -16.24 -31.22 -6.06
N PRO A 285 -15.69 -31.16 -7.30
CA PRO A 285 -15.81 -32.23 -8.29
C PRO A 285 -15.07 -33.49 -7.85
N LEU A 286 -15.23 -34.60 -8.59
CA LEU A 286 -14.60 -35.91 -8.37
C LEU A 286 -15.08 -36.69 -7.13
N TYR A 287 -15.84 -36.06 -6.23
CA TYR A 287 -16.38 -36.71 -5.04
C TYR A 287 -17.91 -36.70 -5.06
N GLU A 288 -18.50 -37.82 -4.62
CA GLU A 288 -19.93 -37.93 -4.34
C GLU A 288 -20.19 -37.64 -2.86
N SER A 289 -21.04 -36.65 -2.59
CA SER A 289 -21.38 -36.22 -1.23
C SER A 289 -22.51 -37.05 -0.61
N GLY A 290 -23.35 -37.70 -1.41
CA GLY A 290 -24.59 -38.33 -0.96
C GLY A 290 -25.74 -37.34 -0.71
N LEU A 291 -25.48 -36.03 -0.83
CA LEU A 291 -26.47 -34.95 -0.66
C LEU A 291 -27.20 -34.61 -1.98
N GLU A 292 -26.79 -35.19 -3.12
CA GLU A 292 -27.31 -34.87 -4.45
C GLU A 292 -28.83 -35.09 -4.53
N ARG A 293 -29.33 -36.14 -3.87
CA ARG A 293 -30.78 -36.40 -3.79
C ARG A 293 -31.50 -35.32 -3.01
N LEU A 294 -30.95 -34.88 -1.87
CA LEU A 294 -31.52 -33.80 -1.07
C LEU A 294 -31.52 -32.48 -1.86
N LEU A 295 -30.43 -32.18 -2.55
CA LEU A 295 -30.31 -31.00 -3.42
C LEU A 295 -31.36 -31.00 -4.54
N SER A 296 -31.60 -32.15 -5.18
CA SER A 296 -32.63 -32.28 -6.22
C SER A 296 -34.04 -31.97 -5.71
N GLU A 297 -34.30 -32.21 -4.41
CA GLU A 297 -35.55 -31.85 -3.78
C GLU A 297 -35.67 -30.35 -3.56
N TRP A 298 -34.54 -29.66 -3.38
CA TRP A 298 -34.41 -28.21 -3.31
C TRP A 298 -34.28 -27.55 -4.70
N GLY A 299 -34.47 -28.30 -5.78
CA GLY A 299 -34.35 -27.79 -7.15
C GLY A 299 -32.91 -27.55 -7.61
N VAL A 300 -31.90 -27.93 -6.82
CA VAL A 300 -30.48 -27.79 -7.16
C VAL A 300 -29.95 -29.09 -7.77
N SER A 301 -29.21 -28.98 -8.87
CA SER A 301 -28.49 -30.10 -9.48
C SER A 301 -27.02 -29.77 -9.66
N LEU A 302 -26.14 -30.67 -9.21
CA LEU A 302 -24.69 -30.57 -9.40
C LEU A 302 -24.29 -31.23 -10.73
N GLY A 303 -23.39 -30.60 -11.47
CA GLY A 303 -22.78 -31.19 -12.64
C GLY A 303 -21.72 -32.23 -12.25
N ASP A 304 -21.64 -33.33 -13.01
CA ASP A 304 -20.51 -34.25 -12.95
C ASP A 304 -19.41 -33.79 -13.91
N ASP A 305 -18.93 -32.58 -13.64
CA ASP A 305 -18.05 -31.81 -14.49
C ASP A 305 -17.08 -30.99 -13.64
N PHE A 306 -16.03 -30.46 -14.27
CA PHE A 306 -15.23 -29.36 -13.71
C PHE A 306 -15.24 -28.18 -14.68
N VAL A 307 -15.09 -26.98 -14.15
CA VAL A 307 -15.28 -25.75 -14.93
C VAL A 307 -13.94 -25.18 -15.34
N ILE A 308 -13.82 -24.89 -16.63
CA ILE A 308 -12.66 -24.26 -17.26
C ILE A 308 -13.05 -22.87 -17.72
N ASP A 309 -12.15 -21.88 -17.56
CA ASP A 309 -12.33 -20.54 -18.15
C ASP A 309 -11.11 -20.12 -18.97
N THR A 310 -11.32 -19.85 -20.25
CA THR A 310 -10.27 -19.45 -21.21
C THR A 310 -10.30 -17.99 -21.61
N SER A 311 -11.03 -17.14 -20.87
CA SER A 311 -11.09 -15.68 -21.09
C SER A 311 -9.72 -14.99 -21.04
N GLY A 312 -8.69 -15.66 -20.51
CA GLY A 312 -7.35 -15.13 -20.34
C GLY A 312 -7.18 -14.27 -19.09
N ILE A 313 -8.23 -14.08 -18.29
CA ILE A 313 -8.13 -13.35 -17.02
C ILE A 313 -7.22 -14.12 -16.05
N GLY A 314 -7.41 -15.44 -15.91
CA GLY A 314 -6.57 -16.27 -15.04
C GLY A 314 -5.08 -16.26 -15.42
N SER A 315 -4.76 -16.26 -16.72
CA SER A 315 -3.37 -16.26 -17.19
C SER A 315 -2.63 -14.94 -16.92
N LEU A 316 -3.35 -13.80 -16.81
CA LEU A 316 -2.76 -12.54 -16.35
C LEU A 316 -2.26 -12.62 -14.90
N PHE A 317 -2.79 -13.54 -14.10
CA PHE A 317 -2.42 -13.77 -12.71
C PHE A 317 -1.58 -15.05 -12.52
N GLY A 318 -1.09 -15.66 -13.60
CA GLY A 318 -0.31 -16.90 -13.55
C GLY A 318 -1.11 -18.12 -13.11
N LEU A 319 -2.45 -18.05 -13.15
CA LEU A 319 -3.35 -19.17 -12.85
C LEU A 319 -3.57 -20.02 -14.09
N ASP A 320 -3.82 -21.31 -13.85
CA ASP A 320 -4.21 -22.24 -14.91
C ASP A 320 -5.67 -22.06 -15.33
N PHE A 321 -6.06 -22.71 -16.43
CA PHE A 321 -7.42 -22.63 -16.96
C PHE A 321 -8.45 -23.36 -16.08
N THR A 322 -7.98 -24.19 -15.12
CA THR A 322 -8.81 -24.93 -14.17
C THR A 322 -9.20 -24.10 -12.95
N THR A 323 -8.68 -22.87 -12.87
CA THR A 323 -9.03 -21.89 -11.84
C THR A 323 -9.84 -20.74 -12.46
N PRO A 324 -11.15 -20.92 -12.73
CA PRO A 324 -12.00 -19.85 -13.25
C PRO A 324 -11.98 -18.61 -12.35
N VAL A 325 -11.78 -17.45 -12.99
CA VAL A 325 -11.87 -16.13 -12.37
C VAL A 325 -13.22 -15.52 -12.69
N ALA A 326 -14.11 -15.48 -11.71
CA ALA A 326 -15.43 -14.90 -11.88
C ALA A 326 -15.41 -13.40 -11.64
N VAL A 327 -16.03 -12.67 -12.57
CA VAL A 327 -16.34 -11.23 -12.52
C VAL A 327 -17.83 -10.95 -12.75
N SER A 328 -18.60 -12.02 -13.00
CA SER A 328 -20.04 -11.97 -13.27
C SER A 328 -20.79 -12.55 -12.09
N TYR A 329 -21.67 -11.74 -11.51
CA TYR A 329 -22.44 -12.10 -10.32
C TYR A 329 -23.92 -11.86 -10.55
N GLY A 330 -24.76 -12.72 -9.98
CA GLY A 330 -26.22 -12.56 -10.05
C GLY A 330 -26.73 -11.44 -9.14
N GLU A 331 -27.99 -11.03 -9.34
CA GLU A 331 -28.65 -10.05 -8.47
C GLU A 331 -29.14 -10.72 -7.19
N HIS A 332 -28.31 -10.71 -6.15
CA HIS A 332 -28.61 -11.28 -4.85
C HIS A 332 -27.93 -10.46 -3.74
N PRO A 333 -28.48 -10.37 -2.50
CA PRO A 333 -27.83 -9.67 -1.40
C PRO A 333 -26.37 -10.08 -1.20
N VAL A 334 -26.09 -11.39 -1.23
CA VAL A 334 -24.73 -11.97 -1.08
C VAL A 334 -23.71 -11.37 -2.04
N THR A 335 -24.13 -11.02 -3.26
CA THR A 335 -23.27 -10.55 -4.35
C THR A 335 -23.47 -9.08 -4.70
N ALA A 336 -24.32 -8.37 -3.97
CA ALA A 336 -24.70 -6.99 -4.29
C ALA A 336 -23.48 -6.04 -4.35
N LYS A 337 -22.49 -6.27 -3.48
CA LYS A 337 -21.23 -5.49 -3.42
C LYS A 337 -20.08 -6.10 -4.22
N HIS A 338 -20.26 -7.27 -4.83
CA HIS A 338 -19.22 -7.95 -5.64
C HIS A 338 -19.09 -7.43 -7.07
N ARG A 339 -19.94 -6.47 -7.47
CA ARG A 339 -19.82 -5.80 -8.78
C ARG A 339 -18.48 -5.06 -8.90
N GLY A 340 -17.61 -5.53 -9.78
CA GLY A 340 -16.26 -4.98 -9.99
C GLY A 340 -15.16 -5.67 -9.17
N MET A 341 -15.49 -6.73 -8.42
CA MET A 341 -14.52 -7.60 -7.75
C MET A 341 -14.25 -8.88 -8.56
N MET A 342 -13.12 -9.52 -8.27
CA MET A 342 -12.77 -10.83 -8.83
C MET A 342 -12.82 -11.88 -7.71
N THR A 343 -13.32 -13.07 -8.05
CA THR A 343 -13.31 -14.24 -7.16
C THR A 343 -12.72 -15.43 -7.91
N PHE A 344 -11.94 -16.25 -7.22
CA PHE A 344 -11.17 -17.36 -7.79
C PHE A 344 -11.68 -18.68 -7.22
N PHE A 345 -11.92 -19.65 -8.11
CA PHE A 345 -12.40 -20.98 -7.72
C PHE A 345 -11.49 -22.01 -8.33
N GLN A 346 -10.87 -22.89 -7.54
CA GLN A 346 -9.96 -23.91 -8.04
C GLN A 346 -10.75 -25.19 -8.30
N LEU A 347 -10.74 -25.70 -9.53
CA LEU A 347 -11.45 -26.94 -9.89
C LEU A 347 -12.92 -26.91 -9.43
N SER A 348 -13.67 -25.86 -9.74
CA SER A 348 -15.11 -25.82 -9.40
C SER A 348 -15.93 -26.73 -10.30
N ARG A 349 -17.01 -27.33 -9.79
CA ARG A 349 -18.06 -27.96 -10.61
C ARG A 349 -19.23 -27.02 -10.90
N SER A 350 -20.07 -27.37 -11.87
CA SER A 350 -21.26 -26.57 -12.20
C SER A 350 -22.42 -26.79 -11.20
N VAL A 351 -23.13 -25.72 -10.85
CA VAL A 351 -24.29 -25.75 -9.93
C VAL A 351 -25.50 -25.13 -10.62
N GLN A 352 -26.59 -25.87 -10.76
CA GLN A 352 -27.77 -25.43 -11.51
C GLN A 352 -29.03 -25.47 -10.65
N PHE A 353 -29.98 -24.63 -11.03
CA PHE A 353 -31.31 -24.61 -10.43
C PHE A 353 -32.37 -24.93 -11.48
N SER A 354 -33.28 -25.83 -11.13
CA SER A 354 -34.49 -26.16 -11.89
C SER A 354 -35.70 -25.58 -11.16
N GLU A 355 -36.51 -24.78 -11.85
CA GLU A 355 -37.69 -24.16 -11.26
C GLU A 355 -38.60 -25.20 -10.57
N LYS A 356 -38.94 -24.90 -9.31
CA LYS A 356 -39.80 -25.74 -8.49
C LYS A 356 -40.74 -24.87 -7.66
N ALA A 357 -42.01 -25.28 -7.57
CA ALA A 357 -43.02 -24.49 -6.87
C ALA A 357 -42.67 -24.32 -5.38
N GLY A 358 -42.63 -23.07 -4.92
CA GLY A 358 -42.33 -22.70 -3.52
C GLY A 358 -40.86 -22.43 -3.22
N LEU A 359 -39.95 -22.68 -4.17
CA LEU A 359 -38.52 -22.43 -4.01
C LEU A 359 -38.06 -21.35 -5.00
N GLU A 360 -37.28 -20.40 -4.51
CA GLU A 360 -36.65 -19.35 -5.31
C GLU A 360 -35.15 -19.58 -5.37
N GLY A 361 -34.62 -19.86 -6.57
CA GLY A 361 -33.19 -20.08 -6.80
C GLY A 361 -32.56 -18.93 -7.59
N THR A 362 -31.45 -18.39 -7.09
CA THR A 362 -30.70 -17.29 -7.72
C THR A 362 -29.23 -17.66 -7.89
N PRO A 363 -28.67 -17.62 -9.11
CA PRO A 363 -27.25 -17.86 -9.32
C PRO A 363 -26.43 -16.75 -8.66
N LEU A 364 -25.39 -17.11 -7.92
CA LEU A 364 -24.52 -16.14 -7.24
C LEU A 364 -23.32 -15.78 -8.11
N VAL A 365 -22.62 -16.79 -8.61
CA VAL A 365 -21.35 -16.63 -9.34
C VAL A 365 -21.43 -17.35 -10.67
N MET A 366 -20.99 -16.66 -11.72
CA MET A 366 -20.93 -17.20 -13.08
C MET A 366 -19.54 -17.00 -13.67
N THR A 367 -19.10 -17.95 -14.49
CA THR A 367 -17.91 -17.78 -15.34
C THR A 367 -18.11 -16.71 -16.40
N SER A 368 -17.05 -16.40 -17.15
CA SER A 368 -17.21 -15.69 -18.42
C SER A 368 -17.97 -16.53 -19.45
N GLU A 369 -18.41 -15.87 -20.53
CA GLU A 369 -18.96 -16.51 -21.74
C GLU A 369 -17.96 -17.47 -22.41
N ALA A 370 -16.66 -17.33 -22.14
CA ALA A 370 -15.59 -18.18 -22.68
C ALA A 370 -15.28 -19.40 -21.79
N GLY A 371 -15.98 -19.54 -20.66
CA GLY A 371 -15.90 -20.74 -19.82
C GLY A 371 -16.80 -21.87 -20.31
N TRP A 372 -16.53 -23.08 -19.85
CA TRP A 372 -17.41 -24.24 -20.03
C TRP A 372 -17.23 -25.25 -18.90
N ALA A 373 -18.22 -26.13 -18.73
CA ALA A 373 -18.11 -27.27 -17.83
C ALA A 373 -17.68 -28.50 -18.63
N GLU A 374 -16.48 -28.99 -18.36
CA GLU A 374 -15.82 -30.15 -18.95
C GLU A 374 -16.32 -31.42 -18.27
N SER A 375 -16.93 -32.31 -19.04
CA SER A 375 -17.48 -33.57 -18.51
C SER A 375 -16.46 -34.71 -18.51
N ASP A 376 -15.35 -34.59 -19.26
CA ASP A 376 -14.27 -35.58 -19.25
C ASP A 376 -13.33 -35.39 -18.05
N LEU A 377 -13.72 -36.00 -16.92
CA LEU A 377 -12.94 -35.99 -15.68
C LEU A 377 -11.63 -36.79 -15.80
N SER A 378 -11.44 -37.62 -16.83
CA SER A 378 -10.21 -38.41 -17.00
C SER A 378 -8.97 -37.54 -17.19
N VAL A 379 -9.17 -36.31 -17.69
CA VAL A 379 -8.15 -35.26 -17.83
C VAL A 379 -7.51 -34.89 -16.48
N LEU A 380 -8.25 -35.04 -15.37
CA LEU A 380 -7.75 -34.76 -14.02
C LEU A 380 -7.04 -35.96 -13.37
N GLU A 381 -7.24 -37.18 -13.88
CA GLU A 381 -6.74 -38.43 -13.29
C GLU A 381 -5.50 -39.01 -14.00
N SER A 382 -5.29 -38.69 -15.28
CA SER A 382 -4.19 -39.25 -16.06
C SER A 382 -2.90 -38.42 -15.99
N GLN A 383 -1.75 -39.09 -15.80
CA GLN A 383 -0.43 -38.46 -15.88
C GLN A 383 -0.05 -38.18 -17.36
N GLY A 384 -0.05 -36.91 -17.78
CA GLY A 384 0.39 -36.45 -19.10
C GLY A 384 -0.03 -35.02 -19.47
N ASP A 385 0.52 -34.46 -20.56
CA ASP A 385 0.05 -33.18 -21.12
C ASP A 385 -1.22 -33.41 -21.94
N HIS A 386 -2.38 -32.95 -21.43
CA HIS A 386 -3.67 -33.03 -22.11
C HIS A 386 -4.12 -31.65 -22.58
N THR A 387 -4.52 -31.54 -23.84
CA THR A 387 -5.17 -30.33 -24.38
C THR A 387 -6.67 -30.48 -24.27
N VAL A 388 -7.31 -29.63 -23.46
CA VAL A 388 -8.76 -29.62 -23.28
C VAL A 388 -9.42 -28.71 -24.33
N LYS A 389 -10.54 -29.14 -24.89
CA LYS A 389 -11.32 -28.37 -25.88
C LYS A 389 -12.79 -28.66 -25.67
N LEU A 390 -13.61 -27.60 -25.70
CA LEU A 390 -15.07 -27.72 -25.69
C LEU A 390 -15.58 -28.71 -26.77
N ASP A 391 -16.19 -29.78 -26.31
CA ASP A 391 -16.86 -30.79 -27.13
C ASP A 391 -18.35 -30.47 -27.28
N GLU A 392 -18.73 -29.98 -28.47
CA GLU A 392 -20.10 -29.54 -28.78
C GLU A 392 -21.14 -30.65 -28.55
N GLY A 393 -22.07 -30.41 -27.61
CA GLY A 393 -23.17 -31.32 -27.30
C GLY A 393 -22.85 -32.36 -26.23
N ILE A 394 -21.60 -32.42 -25.74
CA ILE A 394 -21.19 -33.16 -24.55
C ILE A 394 -20.96 -32.17 -23.42
N ASP A 395 -20.10 -31.19 -23.65
CA ASP A 395 -19.77 -30.16 -22.68
C ASP A 395 -20.81 -29.03 -22.65
N ARG A 396 -20.84 -28.35 -21.51
CA ARG A 396 -21.75 -27.22 -21.30
C ARG A 396 -21.02 -25.90 -21.54
N PRO A 397 -21.34 -25.16 -22.61
CA PRO A 397 -20.75 -23.85 -22.83
C PRO A 397 -21.24 -22.86 -21.76
N GLY A 398 -20.40 -21.86 -21.48
CA GLY A 398 -20.68 -20.81 -20.51
C GLY A 398 -21.72 -19.78 -20.99
N PRO A 399 -22.11 -18.86 -20.10
CA PRO A 399 -21.63 -18.72 -18.72
C PRO A 399 -22.12 -19.86 -17.81
N VAL A 400 -21.20 -20.47 -17.07
CA VAL A 400 -21.48 -21.59 -16.16
C VAL A 400 -21.65 -21.06 -14.74
N ASN A 401 -22.72 -21.47 -14.08
CA ASN A 401 -22.98 -21.15 -12.68
C ASN A 401 -22.05 -21.97 -11.77
N LEU A 402 -21.29 -21.28 -10.92
CA LEU A 402 -20.40 -21.90 -9.92
C LEU A 402 -21.07 -21.98 -8.53
N ALA A 403 -22.07 -21.14 -8.30
CA ALA A 403 -22.76 -21.06 -7.01
C ALA A 403 -24.23 -20.65 -7.15
N MET A 404 -25.06 -21.13 -6.23
CA MET A 404 -26.52 -20.94 -6.21
C MET A 404 -27.01 -20.67 -4.78
N ALA A 405 -27.87 -19.67 -4.60
CA ALA A 405 -28.67 -19.47 -3.40
C ALA A 405 -30.10 -19.93 -3.65
N VAL A 406 -30.68 -20.67 -2.72
CA VAL A 406 -32.07 -21.13 -2.77
C VAL A 406 -32.77 -20.81 -1.45
N HIS A 407 -33.97 -20.27 -1.54
CA HIS A 407 -34.81 -19.92 -0.40
C HIS A 407 -36.19 -20.56 -0.54
N ASP A 408 -36.64 -21.24 0.52
CA ASP A 408 -38.03 -21.68 0.65
C ASP A 408 -38.87 -20.57 1.30
N ALA A 409 -39.65 -19.86 0.48
CA ALA A 409 -40.47 -18.75 0.96
C ALA A 409 -41.62 -19.17 1.90
N ALA A 410 -41.95 -20.47 1.97
CA ALA A 410 -43.03 -20.99 2.81
C ALA A 410 -42.52 -21.51 4.17
N ALA A 411 -41.41 -22.26 4.17
CA ALA A 411 -40.81 -22.84 5.38
C ALA A 411 -39.70 -21.96 5.99
N GLY A 412 -39.14 -21.00 5.24
CA GLY A 412 -38.07 -20.11 5.66
C GLY A 412 -36.65 -20.68 5.55
N GLY A 413 -36.50 -21.93 5.07
CA GLY A 413 -35.19 -22.57 4.96
C GLY A 413 -34.32 -21.94 3.86
N ARG A 414 -33.02 -21.77 4.16
CA ARG A 414 -32.05 -21.14 3.25
C ARG A 414 -30.92 -22.11 2.92
N LEU A 415 -30.54 -22.16 1.65
CA LEU A 415 -29.50 -23.04 1.15
C LEU A 415 -28.58 -22.25 0.23
N VAL A 416 -27.26 -22.30 0.47
CA VAL A 416 -26.27 -21.81 -0.50
C VAL A 416 -25.36 -22.96 -0.88
N VAL A 417 -25.13 -23.15 -2.17
CA VAL A 417 -24.31 -24.23 -2.73
C VAL A 417 -23.23 -23.62 -3.62
N PHE A 418 -21.97 -23.92 -3.32
CA PHE A 418 -20.82 -23.65 -4.16
C PHE A 418 -20.26 -24.95 -4.71
N GLY A 419 -19.82 -24.93 -5.97
CA GLY A 419 -19.16 -26.07 -6.62
C GLY A 419 -17.68 -26.22 -6.29
N ASP A 420 -17.18 -25.46 -5.31
CA ASP A 420 -15.78 -25.43 -4.88
C ASP A 420 -15.70 -25.13 -3.39
N SER A 421 -14.86 -25.85 -2.64
CA SER A 421 -14.51 -25.56 -1.25
C SER A 421 -13.18 -24.82 -1.09
N ASP A 422 -12.28 -24.87 -2.08
CA ASP A 422 -10.94 -24.31 -2.00
C ASP A 422 -10.94 -22.78 -1.91
N PHE A 423 -11.91 -22.07 -2.51
CA PHE A 423 -12.02 -20.60 -2.37
C PHE A 423 -12.18 -20.11 -0.91
N THR A 424 -12.61 -20.99 0.01
CA THR A 424 -12.74 -20.68 1.44
C THR A 424 -11.53 -21.05 2.29
N THR A 425 -10.53 -21.71 1.70
CA THR A 425 -9.32 -22.17 2.38
C THR A 425 -8.32 -21.04 2.59
N ASN A 426 -7.39 -21.19 3.54
CA ASN A 426 -6.38 -20.17 3.85
C ASN A 426 -5.57 -19.73 2.61
N GLN A 427 -5.38 -20.62 1.65
CA GLN A 427 -4.68 -20.34 0.40
C GLN A 427 -5.41 -19.31 -0.46
N TYR A 428 -6.75 -19.32 -0.49
CA TYR A 428 -7.55 -18.49 -1.40
C TYR A 428 -8.47 -17.49 -0.71
N PHE A 429 -8.59 -17.56 0.62
CA PHE A 429 -9.55 -16.76 1.38
C PHE A 429 -9.29 -15.25 1.27
N ASP A 430 -8.04 -14.81 1.41
CA ASP A 430 -7.64 -13.40 1.30
C ASP A 430 -7.36 -12.96 -0.16
N HIS A 431 -7.64 -13.81 -1.17
CA HIS A 431 -7.51 -13.44 -2.58
C HIS A 431 -8.74 -12.64 -3.05
N GLN A 432 -8.53 -11.35 -3.33
CA GLN A 432 -9.53 -10.43 -3.86
C GLN A 432 -10.86 -10.49 -3.06
N GLY A 433 -11.97 -10.92 -3.68
CA GLY A 433 -13.31 -10.92 -3.07
C GLY A 433 -13.77 -12.26 -2.47
N ASN A 434 -12.90 -13.29 -2.38
CA ASN A 434 -13.28 -14.64 -1.96
C ASN A 434 -13.77 -14.70 -0.51
N GLY A 435 -13.00 -14.16 0.43
CA GLY A 435 -13.37 -14.10 1.84
C GLY A 435 -14.68 -13.33 2.05
N ASP A 436 -14.83 -12.18 1.37
CA ASP A 436 -16.05 -11.37 1.42
C ASP A 436 -17.27 -12.15 0.90
N LEU A 437 -17.10 -12.93 -0.18
CA LEU A 437 -18.19 -13.74 -0.73
C LEU A 437 -18.65 -14.83 0.26
N ALA A 438 -17.69 -15.51 0.89
CA ALA A 438 -17.97 -16.54 1.89
C ALA A 438 -18.69 -15.96 3.13
N LEU A 439 -18.23 -14.82 3.63
CA LEU A 439 -18.82 -14.14 4.78
C LEU A 439 -20.21 -13.57 4.47
N ASN A 440 -20.42 -13.03 3.27
CA ASN A 440 -21.72 -12.57 2.82
C ASN A 440 -22.72 -13.72 2.69
N ALA A 441 -22.31 -14.87 2.14
CA ALA A 441 -23.14 -16.07 2.06
C ALA A 441 -23.54 -16.57 3.45
N LEU A 442 -22.59 -16.63 4.39
CA LEU A 442 -22.86 -17.04 5.78
C LEU A 442 -23.77 -16.05 6.52
N SER A 443 -23.58 -14.75 6.32
CA SER A 443 -24.42 -13.72 6.94
C SER A 443 -25.85 -13.75 6.39
N TRP A 444 -26.01 -13.95 5.08
CA TRP A 444 -27.34 -14.13 4.48
C TRP A 444 -28.04 -15.41 4.98
N LEU A 445 -27.29 -16.50 5.15
CA LEU A 445 -27.80 -17.75 5.72
C LEU A 445 -28.23 -17.58 7.18
N ALA A 446 -27.49 -16.80 7.98
CA ALA A 446 -27.83 -16.48 9.36
C ALA A 446 -28.97 -15.46 9.52
N GLU A 447 -29.54 -14.97 8.42
CA GLU A 447 -30.52 -13.85 8.37
C GLU A 447 -29.96 -12.50 8.86
N ASP A 448 -28.64 -12.37 8.89
CA ASP A 448 -27.90 -11.17 9.28
C ASP A 448 -27.56 -10.30 8.07
N GLU A 449 -28.58 -9.87 7.32
CA GLU A 449 -28.38 -9.15 6.06
C GLU A 449 -27.64 -7.81 6.22
N GLY A 450 -27.67 -7.21 7.42
CA GLY A 450 -26.88 -6.02 7.78
C GLY A 450 -25.38 -6.26 7.93
N LEU A 451 -24.92 -7.53 7.98
CA LEU A 451 -23.50 -7.89 7.99
C LEU A 451 -22.95 -8.19 6.58
N ILE A 452 -23.76 -8.10 5.52
CA ILE A 452 -23.37 -8.33 4.10
C ILE A 452 -22.49 -7.17 3.55
N SER A 453 -21.74 -6.51 4.43
CA SER A 453 -21.10 -5.22 4.23
C SER A 453 -19.64 -5.18 4.73
N ILE A 454 -19.05 -6.33 5.09
CA ILE A 454 -17.76 -6.35 5.78
C ILE A 454 -16.62 -6.19 4.77
N ARG A 455 -16.18 -4.95 4.53
CA ARG A 455 -14.78 -4.69 4.19
C ARG A 455 -14.31 -3.42 4.91
N PRO A 456 -13.20 -3.46 5.65
CA PRO A 456 -12.50 -2.24 6.07
C PRO A 456 -12.08 -1.45 4.83
N ARG A 457 -12.42 -0.16 4.76
CA ARG A 457 -11.85 0.74 3.75
C ARG A 457 -10.37 0.93 4.07
N GLU A 458 -9.52 0.11 3.47
CA GLU A 458 -8.08 0.32 3.54
C GLU A 458 -7.68 1.42 2.55
N PRO A 459 -6.68 2.26 2.86
CA PRO A 459 -6.11 3.18 1.89
C PRO A 459 -5.56 2.38 0.72
N GLY A 460 -6.33 2.30 -0.37
CA GLY A 460 -5.91 1.60 -1.57
C GLY A 460 -4.68 2.29 -2.14
N TYR A 461 -3.57 1.56 -2.22
CA TYR A 461 -2.43 1.97 -3.05
C TYR A 461 -2.77 1.61 -4.50
N ASN A 462 -3.48 2.50 -5.18
CA ASN A 462 -3.61 2.47 -6.64
C ASN A 462 -2.57 3.44 -7.21
N PRO A 463 -1.31 3.02 -7.42
CA PRO A 463 -0.37 3.88 -8.12
C PRO A 463 -0.92 4.08 -9.53
N ILE A 464 -1.27 5.33 -9.86
CA ILE A 464 -1.55 5.69 -11.24
C ILE A 464 -0.23 5.51 -11.99
N ALA A 465 -0.09 4.37 -12.67
CA ALA A 465 1.03 4.08 -13.54
C ALA A 465 0.92 4.96 -14.79
N LEU A 466 1.34 6.21 -14.67
CA LEU A 466 1.46 7.12 -15.81
C LEU A 466 2.55 6.59 -16.73
N THR A 467 2.23 6.37 -18.00
CA THR A 467 3.25 6.09 -19.00
C THR A 467 4.15 7.32 -19.16
N GLU A 468 5.41 7.15 -19.63
CA GLU A 468 6.29 8.29 -19.94
C GLU A 468 5.60 9.31 -20.86
N SER A 469 4.77 8.81 -21.79
CA SER A 469 3.91 9.62 -22.66
C SER A 469 2.90 10.47 -21.88
N ASP A 470 2.20 9.89 -20.91
CA ASP A 470 1.17 10.60 -20.15
C ASP A 470 1.77 11.68 -19.25
N SER A 471 2.94 11.40 -18.66
CA SER A 471 3.71 12.36 -17.86
C SER A 471 4.19 13.54 -18.71
N GLU A 472 4.72 13.27 -19.91
CA GLU A 472 5.11 14.31 -20.87
C GLU A 472 3.92 15.17 -21.29
N TRP A 473 2.77 14.55 -21.60
CA TRP A 473 1.57 15.30 -21.98
C TRP A 473 1.05 16.20 -20.86
N ILE A 474 1.02 15.70 -19.62
CA ILE A 474 0.61 16.49 -18.45
C ILE A 474 1.57 17.66 -18.24
N PHE A 475 2.89 17.45 -18.37
CA PHE A 475 3.89 18.50 -18.28
C PHE A 475 3.69 19.57 -19.37
N TRP A 476 3.59 19.17 -20.64
CA TRP A 476 3.40 20.10 -21.75
C TRP A 476 2.08 20.87 -21.65
N LEU A 477 1.00 20.24 -21.17
CA LEU A 477 -0.28 20.90 -21.03
C LEU A 477 -0.28 21.94 -19.88
N SER A 478 0.26 21.57 -18.73
CA SER A 478 0.19 22.37 -17.50
C SER A 478 1.29 23.42 -17.38
N VAL A 479 2.53 23.09 -17.76
CA VAL A 479 3.71 23.97 -17.59
C VAL A 479 3.92 24.86 -18.81
N VAL A 480 3.59 24.35 -20.02
CA VAL A 480 3.87 25.07 -21.26
C VAL A 480 2.60 25.62 -21.88
N LEU A 481 1.65 24.76 -22.26
CA LEU A 481 0.49 25.16 -23.05
C LEU A 481 -0.39 26.14 -22.29
N TYR A 482 -0.74 25.87 -21.04
CA TYR A 482 -1.62 26.75 -20.25
C TYR A 482 -1.01 28.14 -20.01
N PRO A 483 0.26 28.28 -19.52
CA PRO A 483 0.91 29.59 -19.43
C PRO A 483 1.13 30.25 -20.79
N ALA A 484 1.48 29.49 -21.83
CA ALA A 484 1.64 30.01 -23.18
C ALA A 484 0.32 30.52 -23.77
N LEU A 485 -0.82 29.87 -23.47
CA LEU A 485 -2.15 30.31 -23.90
C LEU A 485 -2.53 31.61 -23.21
N ILE A 486 -2.26 31.74 -21.90
CA ILE A 486 -2.45 33.00 -21.16
C ILE A 486 -1.54 34.09 -21.72
N ALA A 487 -0.27 33.77 -21.98
CA ALA A 487 0.69 34.70 -22.56
C ALA A 487 0.27 35.13 -23.97
N LEU A 488 -0.19 34.20 -24.82
CA LEU A 488 -0.69 34.45 -26.17
C LEU A 488 -1.97 35.28 -26.16
N VAL A 489 -2.92 34.99 -25.26
CA VAL A 489 -4.11 35.82 -25.07
C VAL A 489 -3.70 37.22 -24.62
N GLY A 490 -2.75 37.33 -23.69
CA GLY A 490 -2.13 38.60 -23.28
C GLY A 490 -1.52 39.34 -24.47
N LEU A 491 -0.70 38.67 -25.29
CA LEU A 491 -0.03 39.22 -26.46
C LEU A 491 -1.00 39.58 -27.59
N MET A 492 -2.07 38.81 -27.79
CA MET A 492 -3.10 39.05 -28.80
C MET A 492 -4.00 40.23 -28.40
N VAL A 493 -4.37 40.32 -27.12
CA VAL A 493 -5.04 41.49 -26.55
C VAL A 493 -4.15 42.73 -26.66
N VAL A 494 -2.84 42.59 -26.44
CA VAL A 494 -1.87 43.70 -26.51
C VAL A 494 -1.53 44.13 -27.94
N SER A 495 -1.38 43.20 -28.88
CA SER A 495 -0.98 43.47 -30.28
C SER A 495 -2.13 44.00 -31.15
N SER A 496 -3.38 43.70 -30.81
CA SER A 496 -4.55 44.17 -31.57
C SER A 496 -4.80 45.69 -31.50
N LYS A 497 -4.07 46.46 -30.67
CA LYS A 497 -4.30 47.92 -30.48
C LYS A 497 -3.00 48.72 -30.28
N GLY A 498 -2.13 48.70 -31.28
CA GLY A 498 -0.77 49.24 -31.24
C GLY A 498 -0.56 50.71 -30.83
N ARG A 499 0.61 50.94 -30.20
CA ARG A 499 1.49 52.14 -30.04
C ARG A 499 1.98 52.29 -28.60
N TRP A 500 3.12 51.66 -28.27
CA TRP A 500 3.87 51.92 -27.04
C TRP A 500 5.09 52.81 -27.32
N SER A 501 5.41 53.72 -26.39
CA SER A 501 6.64 54.51 -26.45
C SER A 501 7.81 53.74 -25.82
N LEU A 502 9.04 53.97 -26.29
CA LEU A 502 10.24 53.26 -25.84
C LEU A 502 10.45 53.26 -24.31
N ALA A 503 9.94 54.31 -23.63
CA ALA A 503 10.03 54.48 -22.17
C ALA A 503 9.14 53.49 -21.38
N ASP A 504 8.09 52.99 -22.00
CA ASP A 504 7.15 52.07 -21.36
C ASP A 504 7.59 50.61 -21.46
N LEU A 505 8.24 50.28 -22.58
CA LEU A 505 8.93 49.01 -22.77
C LEU A 505 10.18 48.93 -21.87
N SER A 506 10.90 50.03 -21.68
CA SER A 506 12.07 50.05 -20.78
C SER A 506 11.67 49.94 -19.29
N ALA A 507 10.55 50.52 -18.86
CA ALA A 507 10.09 50.38 -17.47
C ALA A 507 9.59 48.97 -17.15
N ALA A 508 8.90 48.31 -18.08
CA ALA A 508 8.53 46.90 -17.93
C ALA A 508 9.76 45.98 -17.97
N GLY A 509 10.71 46.26 -18.88
CA GLY A 509 11.99 45.57 -18.94
C GLY A 509 12.81 45.73 -17.65
N LEU A 510 12.84 46.92 -17.05
CA LEU A 510 13.55 47.17 -15.79
C LEU A 510 12.90 46.41 -14.61
N GLY A 511 11.57 46.31 -14.55
CA GLY A 511 10.88 45.51 -13.55
C GLY A 511 11.17 44.02 -13.66
N VAL A 512 11.25 43.49 -14.89
CA VAL A 512 11.67 42.11 -15.17
C VAL A 512 13.13 41.90 -14.77
N VAL A 513 14.03 42.83 -15.13
CA VAL A 513 15.46 42.74 -14.77
C VAL A 513 15.68 42.84 -13.26
N ILE A 514 14.95 43.68 -12.54
CA ILE A 514 15.03 43.76 -11.07
C ILE A 514 14.47 42.49 -10.42
N SER A 515 13.36 41.94 -10.93
CA SER A 515 12.78 40.69 -10.40
C SER A 515 13.71 39.50 -10.66
N LEU A 516 14.31 39.41 -11.86
CA LEU A 516 15.34 38.44 -12.18
C LEU A 516 16.62 38.67 -11.37
N GLY A 517 16.97 39.92 -11.06
CA GLY A 517 18.10 40.27 -10.21
C GLY A 517 17.88 39.89 -8.75
N ILE A 518 16.67 40.04 -8.22
CA ILE A 518 16.30 39.60 -6.87
C ILE A 518 16.26 38.07 -6.82
N ALA A 519 15.64 37.42 -7.80
CA ALA A 519 15.65 35.96 -7.90
C ALA A 519 17.08 35.42 -8.02
N GLY A 520 17.92 36.06 -8.85
CA GLY A 520 19.33 35.74 -8.99
C GLY A 520 20.13 36.00 -7.72
N LEU A 521 19.82 37.04 -6.94
CA LEU A 521 20.45 37.34 -5.66
C LEU A 521 20.05 36.33 -4.57
N VAL A 522 18.77 35.95 -4.52
CA VAL A 522 18.28 34.89 -3.61
C VAL A 522 18.94 33.56 -3.95
N ASN A 523 19.03 33.23 -5.25
CA ASN A 523 19.71 32.03 -5.70
C ASN A 523 21.22 32.09 -5.38
N PHE A 524 21.88 33.22 -5.61
CA PHE A 524 23.28 33.46 -5.25
C PHE A 524 23.53 33.37 -3.74
N MET A 525 22.60 33.87 -2.91
CA MET A 525 22.70 33.75 -1.46
C MET A 525 22.47 32.31 -0.97
N GLY A 526 21.52 31.59 -1.57
CA GLY A 526 21.31 30.17 -1.31
C GLY A 526 22.54 29.32 -1.67
N ASP A 527 23.17 29.62 -2.80
CA ASP A 527 24.36 28.92 -3.29
C ASP A 527 25.63 29.25 -2.47
N ARG A 528 25.69 30.44 -1.88
CA ARG A 528 26.85 30.92 -1.08
C ARG A 528 26.77 30.57 0.40
N TYR A 529 25.57 30.49 0.96
CA TYR A 529 25.31 30.25 2.38
C TYR A 529 24.45 28.98 2.54
N ASN A 530 25.09 27.81 2.46
CA ASN A 530 24.46 26.50 2.71
C ASN A 530 24.15 26.31 4.20
N ILE A 531 23.11 26.98 4.69
CA ILE A 531 22.49 26.70 5.99
C ILE A 531 21.33 25.75 5.70
N ARG A 532 21.55 24.45 5.93
CA ARG A 532 20.50 23.42 5.86
C ARG A 532 20.08 23.07 7.28
N HIS A 533 18.78 23.09 7.52
CA HIS A 533 18.19 22.62 8.76
C HIS A 533 17.19 21.55 8.39
N ASP A 534 17.37 20.33 8.90
CA ASP A 534 16.36 19.28 8.72
C ASP A 534 15.14 19.64 9.56
N MET A 535 14.05 20.00 8.87
CA MET A 535 12.78 20.37 9.49
C MET A 535 11.80 19.21 9.52
N THR A 536 12.22 17.98 9.17
CA THR A 536 11.38 16.80 9.28
C THR A 536 11.20 16.39 10.74
N ALA A 537 9.99 15.92 11.10
CA ALA A 537 9.68 15.53 12.47
C ALA A 537 10.55 14.36 12.95
N ASP A 538 10.87 13.43 12.05
CA ASP A 538 11.66 12.23 12.32
C ASP A 538 13.16 12.38 11.99
N GLN A 539 13.61 13.60 11.69
CA GLN A 539 15.03 13.85 11.42
C GLN A 539 15.57 12.97 10.28
N LEU A 540 14.76 12.77 9.23
CA LEU A 540 14.99 11.83 8.13
C LEU A 540 16.26 12.12 7.33
N PHE A 541 16.76 13.35 7.36
CA PHE A 541 17.95 13.80 6.65
C PHE A 541 19.09 14.15 7.61
N THR A 542 19.07 13.63 8.84
CA THR A 542 20.18 13.74 9.79
C THR A 542 20.62 12.36 10.25
N LEU A 543 21.94 12.13 10.26
CA LEU A 543 22.50 10.85 10.68
C LEU A 543 22.21 10.56 12.16
N SER A 544 22.13 9.28 12.50
CA SER A 544 22.03 8.82 13.88
C SER A 544 23.22 9.26 14.73
N ASN A 545 23.02 9.33 16.05
CA ASN A 545 24.09 9.69 16.98
C ASN A 545 25.28 8.71 16.93
N ASP A 546 25.02 7.43 16.64
CA ASP A 546 26.05 6.41 16.58
C ASP A 546 26.88 6.53 15.31
N THR A 547 26.24 6.78 14.16
CA THR A 547 26.93 7.13 12.91
C THR A 547 27.71 8.43 13.04
N HIS A 548 27.15 9.46 13.68
CA HIS A 548 27.86 10.72 13.90
C HIS A 548 29.17 10.50 14.69
N ARG A 549 29.13 9.71 15.76
CA ARG A 549 30.32 9.34 16.54
C ARG A 549 31.33 8.54 15.71
N LEU A 550 30.86 7.59 14.90
CA LEU A 550 31.73 6.80 14.01
C LEU A 550 32.48 7.72 13.03
N ILE A 551 31.77 8.66 12.39
CA ILE A 551 32.34 9.57 11.40
C ILE A 551 33.29 10.60 12.05
N GLU A 552 32.96 11.12 13.24
CA GLU A 552 33.87 11.99 14.00
C GLU A 552 35.15 11.26 14.40
N GLN A 553 35.06 9.99 14.80
CA GLN A 553 36.23 9.16 15.12
C GLN A 553 37.12 8.93 13.90
N LEU A 554 36.55 8.66 12.72
CA LEU A 554 37.30 8.53 11.47
C LEU A 554 38.09 9.81 11.17
N GLN A 555 37.45 10.97 11.33
CA GLN A 555 38.10 12.26 11.09
C GLN A 555 39.21 12.54 12.12
N ALA A 556 38.96 12.25 13.40
CA ALA A 556 39.95 12.41 14.46
C ALA A 556 41.18 11.53 14.26
N ASN A 557 40.98 10.32 13.72
CA ASN A 557 42.04 9.34 13.45
C ASN A 557 42.71 9.53 12.08
N GLY A 558 42.26 10.48 11.25
CA GLY A 558 42.81 10.73 9.92
C GLY A 558 42.55 9.62 8.90
N GLN A 559 41.52 8.79 9.12
CA GLN A 559 41.13 7.69 8.23
C GLN A 559 40.24 8.22 7.10
N TYR A 560 40.40 7.69 5.90
CA TYR A 560 39.65 8.11 4.71
C TYR A 560 38.65 7.03 4.28
N VAL A 561 37.45 7.45 3.88
CA VAL A 561 36.40 6.56 3.35
C VAL A 561 36.04 7.01 1.94
N LYS A 562 36.04 6.07 1.00
CA LYS A 562 35.57 6.25 -0.37
C LYS A 562 34.45 5.26 -0.67
N VAL A 563 33.27 5.74 -1.05
CA VAL A 563 32.14 4.89 -1.44
C VAL A 563 31.90 4.99 -2.94
N LYS A 564 31.95 3.87 -3.66
CA LYS A 564 31.61 3.78 -5.08
C LYS A 564 30.28 3.05 -5.24
N THR A 565 29.29 3.72 -5.79
CA THR A 565 27.91 3.22 -5.86
C THR A 565 27.50 2.99 -7.30
N PHE A 566 27.13 1.75 -7.66
CA PHE A 566 26.82 1.37 -9.04
C PHE A 566 25.31 1.41 -9.29
N MET A 567 24.76 2.59 -9.60
CA MET A 567 23.33 2.82 -9.84
C MET A 567 23.07 3.98 -10.81
N GLY A 568 21.88 4.02 -11.40
CA GLY A 568 21.44 5.17 -12.20
C GLY A 568 21.07 6.37 -11.33
N GLU A 569 21.22 7.59 -11.85
CA GLU A 569 20.95 8.84 -11.11
C GLU A 569 19.52 8.92 -10.55
N MET A 570 18.51 8.46 -11.32
CA MET A 570 17.12 8.48 -10.85
C MET A 570 16.76 7.34 -9.89
N GLU A 571 17.50 6.22 -9.93
CA GLU A 571 17.24 5.05 -9.07
C GLU A 571 17.75 5.26 -7.63
N GLY A 572 18.62 6.27 -7.42
CA GLY A 572 19.47 6.40 -6.24
C GLY A 572 19.30 7.66 -5.40
N ILE A 573 18.36 8.55 -5.72
CA ILE A 573 18.27 9.92 -5.15
C ILE A 573 18.40 9.92 -3.61
N ARG A 574 17.63 9.05 -2.92
CA ARG A 574 17.64 8.98 -1.45
C ARG A 574 18.97 8.49 -0.87
N PHE A 575 19.59 7.50 -1.52
CA PHE A 575 20.87 6.97 -1.06
C PHE A 575 22.02 7.94 -1.36
N GLN A 576 21.90 8.71 -2.45
CA GLN A 576 22.80 9.81 -2.74
C GLN A 576 22.72 10.91 -1.67
N ASP A 577 21.51 11.32 -1.26
CA ASP A 577 21.32 12.30 -0.17
C ASP A 577 22.00 11.82 1.12
N LEU A 578 21.85 10.53 1.46
CA LEU A 578 22.55 9.92 2.60
C LEU A 578 24.08 10.02 2.47
N LEU A 579 24.65 9.67 1.30
CA LEU A 579 26.10 9.76 1.06
C LEU A 579 26.63 11.21 1.09
N GLU A 580 25.79 12.18 0.69
CA GLU A 580 26.12 13.61 0.80
C GLU A 580 26.20 14.06 2.26
N GLU A 581 25.30 13.59 3.14
CA GLU A 581 25.33 13.92 4.57
C GLU A 581 26.59 13.38 5.28
N TYR A 582 27.05 12.17 4.94
CA TYR A 582 28.33 11.65 5.44
C TYR A 582 29.52 12.55 5.01
N GLY A 583 29.50 13.03 3.76
CA GLY A 583 30.52 13.94 3.22
C GLY A 583 30.47 15.36 3.80
N TYR A 584 29.31 15.80 4.30
CA TYR A 584 29.16 17.09 4.97
C TYR A 584 29.84 17.09 6.35
N ILE A 585 29.65 16.01 7.12
CA ILE A 585 30.21 15.88 8.47
C ILE A 585 31.73 15.69 8.40
N SER A 586 32.22 14.82 7.52
CA SER A 586 33.65 14.54 7.40
C SER A 586 34.19 14.80 6.00
N LYS A 587 35.21 15.65 5.93
CA LYS A 587 35.99 15.90 4.70
C LYS A 587 36.81 14.69 4.24
N ASN A 588 36.94 13.67 5.10
CA ASN A 588 37.63 12.42 4.77
C ASN A 588 36.68 11.38 4.16
N PHE A 589 35.39 11.69 4.03
CA PHE A 589 34.41 10.86 3.33
C PHE A 589 34.20 11.39 1.91
N THR A 590 34.31 10.50 0.93
CA THR A 590 34.08 10.79 -0.49
C THR A 590 33.17 9.75 -1.10
N HIS A 591 32.30 10.14 -2.02
CA HIS A 591 31.44 9.20 -2.74
C HIS A 591 31.50 9.44 -4.24
N GLU A 592 31.22 8.39 -5.01
CA GLU A 592 31.21 8.40 -6.48
C GLU A 592 30.05 7.53 -6.98
N LEU A 593 29.13 8.13 -7.74
CA LEU A 593 28.03 7.40 -8.38
C LEU A 593 28.46 6.97 -9.79
N ILE A 594 28.34 5.69 -10.10
CA ILE A 594 28.75 5.10 -11.37
C ILE A 594 27.51 4.47 -12.03
N ASP A 595 27.05 5.10 -13.11
CA ASP A 595 25.96 4.55 -13.92
C ASP A 595 26.43 3.24 -14.58
N PRO A 596 25.85 2.08 -14.21
CA PRO A 596 26.31 0.78 -14.70
C PRO A 596 26.01 0.58 -16.19
N GLN A 597 25.04 1.30 -16.77
CA GLN A 597 24.74 1.24 -18.20
C GLN A 597 25.76 2.01 -19.03
N LYS A 598 26.30 3.11 -18.49
CA LYS A 598 27.29 3.95 -19.18
C LYS A 598 28.72 3.47 -18.97
N ASN A 599 29.00 2.77 -17.86
CA ASN A 599 30.36 2.42 -17.43
C ASN A 599 30.60 0.91 -17.27
N GLN A 600 30.29 0.13 -18.32
CA GLN A 600 30.44 -1.34 -18.30
C GLN A 600 31.86 -1.81 -17.91
N LEU A 601 32.91 -1.08 -18.32
CA LEU A 601 34.30 -1.37 -17.95
C LEU A 601 34.55 -1.34 -16.42
N GLN A 602 33.91 -0.41 -15.71
CA GLN A 602 34.05 -0.32 -14.26
C GLN A 602 33.22 -1.39 -13.55
N VAL A 603 32.07 -1.78 -14.11
CA VAL A 603 31.24 -2.90 -13.63
C VAL A 603 32.05 -4.20 -13.68
N GLU A 604 32.73 -4.47 -14.81
CA GLU A 604 33.57 -5.65 -14.99
C GLU A 604 34.82 -5.61 -14.09
N GLN A 605 35.53 -4.48 -13.99
CA GLN A 605 36.73 -4.36 -13.14
C GLN A 605 36.43 -4.54 -11.65
N ASN A 606 35.26 -4.10 -11.19
CA ASN A 606 34.86 -4.19 -9.79
C ASN A 606 33.99 -5.43 -9.50
N ASN A 607 33.80 -6.32 -10.49
CA ASN A 607 32.99 -7.55 -10.39
C ASN A 607 31.56 -7.31 -9.85
N ILE A 608 30.89 -6.27 -10.33
CA ILE A 608 29.52 -5.94 -9.89
C ILE A 608 28.52 -6.85 -10.59
N ARG A 609 27.80 -7.68 -9.81
CA ARG A 609 26.80 -8.63 -10.30
C ARG A 609 25.37 -8.14 -10.13
N GLU A 610 25.14 -7.25 -9.16
CA GLU A 610 23.82 -6.78 -8.76
C GLU A 610 23.73 -5.26 -8.86
N ARG A 611 22.61 -4.76 -9.39
CA ARG A 611 22.35 -3.31 -9.52
C ARG A 611 22.16 -2.66 -8.15
N GLY A 612 22.81 -1.52 -7.93
CA GLY A 612 22.75 -0.80 -6.66
C GLY A 612 23.80 -1.21 -5.63
N THR A 613 24.73 -2.10 -5.99
CA THR A 613 25.87 -2.45 -5.14
C THR A 613 26.75 -1.22 -4.86
N SER A 614 27.13 -1.04 -3.60
CA SER A 614 28.10 -0.03 -3.16
C SER A 614 29.36 -0.68 -2.63
N ILE A 615 30.52 -0.17 -3.04
CA ILE A 615 31.83 -0.56 -2.53
C ILE A 615 32.31 0.52 -1.57
N VAL A 616 32.49 0.16 -0.30
CA VAL A 616 32.98 1.02 0.77
C VAL A 616 34.46 0.74 0.97
N GLU A 617 35.34 1.65 0.57
CA GLU A 617 36.79 1.57 0.73
C GLU A 617 37.24 2.44 1.91
N VAL A 618 37.81 1.84 2.95
CA VAL A 618 38.39 2.55 4.09
C VAL A 618 39.92 2.44 4.03
N ILE A 619 40.60 3.58 4.09
CA ILE A 619 42.05 3.67 4.04
C ILE A 619 42.56 3.87 5.47
N VAL A 620 43.25 2.84 5.99
CA VAL A 620 43.90 2.84 7.30
C VAL A 620 45.38 2.56 7.10
N ASP A 621 46.25 3.46 7.60
CA ASP A 621 47.72 3.31 7.51
C ASP A 621 48.26 3.02 6.09
N GLY A 622 47.58 3.52 5.06
CA GLY A 622 47.95 3.34 3.65
C GLY A 622 47.52 2.00 3.03
N LYS A 623 46.81 1.14 3.77
CA LYS A 623 46.13 -0.05 3.25
C LYS A 623 44.66 0.28 2.98
N VAL A 624 44.14 -0.24 1.86
CA VAL A 624 42.73 -0.09 1.49
C VAL A 624 41.99 -1.37 1.92
N HIS A 625 41.01 -1.21 2.79
CA HIS A 625 40.08 -2.25 3.18
C HIS A 625 38.74 -1.97 2.51
N SER A 626 38.19 -2.92 1.76
CA SER A 626 36.93 -2.74 1.04
C SER A 626 35.86 -3.67 1.57
N GLU A 627 34.65 -3.15 1.77
CA GLU A 627 33.44 -3.90 2.06
C GLU A 627 32.39 -3.61 0.98
N ARG A 628 31.51 -4.58 0.70
CA ARG A 628 30.43 -4.42 -0.28
C ARG A 628 29.09 -4.48 0.43
N ILE A 629 28.18 -3.60 0.03
CA ILE A 629 26.80 -3.58 0.51
C ILE A 629 25.83 -3.44 -0.66
N THR A 630 24.71 -4.13 -0.59
CA THR A 630 23.59 -4.03 -1.53
C THR A 630 22.43 -3.23 -0.92
N GLU A 631 22.29 -3.32 0.41
CA GLU A 631 21.31 -2.57 1.18
C GLU A 631 21.67 -1.08 1.25
N ARG A 632 20.65 -0.23 1.10
CA ARG A 632 20.77 1.22 0.88
C ARG A 632 20.33 2.00 2.12
N SER A 633 20.77 1.52 3.29
CA SER A 633 20.42 2.07 4.60
C SER A 633 21.63 2.70 5.29
N GLU A 634 21.37 3.59 6.25
CA GLU A 634 22.41 4.14 7.13
C GLU A 634 23.09 3.05 7.95
N GLU A 635 22.32 2.06 8.40
CA GLU A 635 22.80 0.90 9.14
C GLU A 635 23.82 0.10 8.34
N ALA A 636 23.46 -0.32 7.13
CA ALA A 636 24.32 -1.10 6.26
C ALA A 636 25.62 -0.35 5.94
N LEU A 637 25.53 0.94 5.61
CA LEU A 637 26.70 1.76 5.30
C LEU A 637 27.62 1.96 6.52
N SER A 638 27.05 2.28 7.69
CA SER A 638 27.82 2.47 8.93
C SER A 638 28.50 1.17 9.38
N ASN A 639 27.80 0.04 9.32
CA ASN A 639 28.35 -1.26 9.66
C ASN A 639 29.44 -1.69 8.67
N ALA A 640 29.29 -1.41 7.37
CA ALA A 640 30.34 -1.67 6.38
C ALA A 640 31.62 -0.85 6.66
N ILE A 641 31.47 0.42 7.02
CA ILE A 641 32.61 1.27 7.42
C ILE A 641 33.27 0.70 8.69
N LEU A 642 32.48 0.33 9.70
CA LEU A 642 32.98 -0.25 10.95
C LEU A 642 33.71 -1.58 10.70
N LYS A 643 33.18 -2.43 9.82
CA LYS A 643 33.77 -3.72 9.45
C LYS A 643 35.09 -3.53 8.70
N ALA A 644 35.14 -2.61 7.75
CA ALA A 644 36.36 -2.24 7.04
C ALA A 644 37.43 -1.65 7.98
N LEU A 645 37.04 -0.92 9.03
CA LEU A 645 37.94 -0.43 10.08
C LEU A 645 38.47 -1.54 11.00
N LYS A 646 37.62 -2.53 11.30
CA LYS A 646 37.93 -3.64 12.21
C LYS A 646 38.67 -4.79 11.54
N ALA A 647 38.98 -4.71 10.24
CA ALA A 647 39.63 -5.75 9.47
C ALA A 647 40.93 -6.24 10.16
N LYS A 648 40.79 -7.30 10.98
CA LYS A 648 41.89 -8.14 11.43
C LYS A 648 42.26 -9.04 10.24
N ASP A 649 43.53 -9.39 10.09
CA ASP A 649 43.96 -10.39 9.09
C ASP A 649 43.28 -11.74 9.44
N GLN A 650 42.12 -12.02 8.84
CA GLN A 650 41.36 -13.24 9.11
C GLN A 650 42.05 -14.44 8.46
N LYS A 651 42.08 -15.58 9.14
CA LYS A 651 42.67 -16.81 8.60
C LYS A 651 41.69 -17.97 8.65
N ALA A 652 41.51 -18.61 7.49
CA ALA A 652 40.71 -19.82 7.32
C ALA A 652 41.65 -21.00 7.15
N TYR A 653 41.65 -21.92 8.11
CA TYR A 653 42.47 -23.11 8.11
C TYR A 653 41.65 -24.32 7.66
N PHE A 654 42.13 -25.05 6.66
CA PHE A 654 41.51 -26.29 6.19
C PHE A 654 42.29 -27.50 6.67
N THR A 655 41.59 -28.47 7.26
CA THR A 655 42.22 -29.73 7.69
C THR A 655 42.78 -30.52 6.52
N GLY A 656 43.81 -31.32 6.79
CA GLY A 656 44.37 -32.26 5.83
C GLY A 656 44.80 -33.56 6.48
N GLY A 657 44.83 -34.62 5.70
CA GLY A 657 45.32 -35.95 6.11
C GLY A 657 44.28 -37.05 6.05
N HIS A 658 43.02 -36.73 5.76
CA HIS A 658 41.87 -37.64 5.78
C HIS A 658 41.20 -37.78 4.41
N GLY A 659 41.89 -37.41 3.33
CA GLY A 659 41.33 -37.40 1.98
C GLY A 659 40.36 -36.24 1.71
N GLU A 660 40.50 -35.14 2.44
CA GLU A 660 39.71 -33.92 2.22
C GLU A 660 39.90 -33.35 0.80
N ALA A 661 38.91 -32.59 0.33
CA ALA A 661 38.92 -32.09 -1.04
C ALA A 661 39.95 -30.96 -1.29
N GLU A 662 40.45 -30.88 -2.52
CA GLU A 662 41.46 -29.89 -2.91
C GLU A 662 40.85 -28.53 -3.26
N LEU A 663 41.34 -27.48 -2.61
CA LEU A 663 40.85 -26.10 -2.81
C LEU A 663 41.35 -25.44 -4.10
N ASP A 664 42.44 -25.91 -4.69
CA ASP A 664 43.02 -25.32 -5.91
C ASP A 664 42.51 -25.98 -7.19
N GLN A 665 41.74 -27.06 -7.07
CA GLN A 665 41.16 -27.77 -8.19
C GLN A 665 40.02 -26.95 -8.82
N VAL A 666 40.10 -26.77 -10.15
CA VAL A 666 39.22 -25.88 -10.94
C VAL A 666 38.12 -26.61 -11.71
N ASP A 667 38.12 -27.95 -11.71
CA ASP A 667 37.02 -28.72 -12.30
C ASP A 667 35.77 -28.69 -11.41
N GLY A 668 34.68 -29.30 -11.87
CA GLY A 668 33.39 -29.27 -11.15
C GLY A 668 33.46 -29.82 -9.72
N GLN A 669 34.34 -30.79 -9.47
CA GLN A 669 34.48 -31.47 -8.18
C GLN A 669 35.45 -30.74 -7.22
N GLY A 670 36.22 -29.76 -7.72
CA GLY A 670 37.11 -28.92 -6.92
C GLY A 670 36.39 -27.78 -6.19
N TYR A 671 37.16 -26.98 -5.43
CA TYR A 671 36.64 -25.91 -4.55
C TYR A 671 37.31 -24.54 -4.76
N SER A 672 37.91 -24.31 -5.93
CA SER A 672 38.57 -23.05 -6.28
C SER A 672 37.66 -21.81 -6.17
N ILE A 673 36.36 -21.95 -6.43
CA ILE A 673 35.39 -20.85 -6.30
C ILE A 673 35.17 -20.49 -4.83
N LEU A 674 35.00 -21.48 -3.96
CA LEU A 674 34.91 -21.28 -2.51
C LEU A 674 36.17 -20.60 -1.96
N LYS A 675 37.36 -21.08 -2.37
CA LYS A 675 38.65 -20.43 -2.01
C LYS A 675 38.71 -18.97 -2.47
N GLY A 676 38.22 -18.69 -3.68
CA GLY A 676 38.11 -17.33 -4.23
C GLY A 676 37.18 -16.44 -3.39
N ARG A 677 36.02 -16.96 -2.99
CA ARG A 677 35.05 -16.24 -2.15
C ARG A 677 35.57 -15.96 -0.75
N LEU A 678 36.27 -16.91 -0.14
CA LEU A 678 36.93 -16.67 1.16
C LEU A 678 37.98 -15.56 1.07
N LYS A 679 38.75 -15.49 -0.02
CA LYS A 679 39.69 -14.38 -0.26
C LYS A 679 38.96 -13.04 -0.45
N GLU A 680 37.81 -13.03 -1.13
CA GLU A 680 36.96 -11.84 -1.26
C GLU A 680 36.41 -11.38 0.11
N LEU A 681 36.21 -12.31 1.05
CA LEU A 681 35.88 -12.05 2.45
C LEU A 681 37.11 -11.70 3.32
N ASN A 682 38.26 -11.36 2.72
CA ASN A 682 39.51 -11.01 3.40
C ASN A 682 40.17 -12.14 4.23
N PHE A 683 39.86 -13.41 3.95
CA PHE A 683 40.58 -14.53 4.56
C PHE A 683 41.89 -14.85 3.84
N ALA A 684 42.98 -14.97 4.61
CA ALA A 684 44.13 -15.76 4.21
C ALA A 684 43.79 -17.25 4.40
N VAL A 685 43.78 -18.00 3.30
CA VAL A 685 43.40 -19.42 3.28
C VAL A 685 44.65 -20.28 3.40
N GLU A 686 44.75 -21.03 4.50
CA GLU A 686 45.82 -21.98 4.79
C GLU A 686 45.26 -23.40 4.70
N SER A 687 45.81 -24.25 3.82
CA SER A 687 45.24 -25.56 3.52
C SER A 687 46.15 -26.71 3.93
N GLY A 688 45.53 -27.82 4.30
CA GLY A 688 46.21 -29.09 4.55
C GLY A 688 46.94 -29.11 5.89
N ILE A 689 46.39 -28.46 6.92
CA ILE A 689 46.99 -28.52 8.25
C ILE A 689 46.78 -29.91 8.87
N PRO A 690 47.85 -30.63 9.24
CA PRO A 690 47.71 -31.89 9.95
C PRO A 690 47.29 -31.59 11.39
N LEU A 691 46.22 -32.22 11.88
CA LEU A 691 45.77 -32.12 13.28
C LEU A 691 46.69 -32.91 14.24
N THR A 692 48.00 -32.78 14.06
CA THR A 692 49.03 -33.37 14.93
C THR A 692 49.45 -32.44 16.07
N ALA A 693 49.11 -31.15 15.94
CA ALA A 693 49.32 -30.09 16.93
C ALA A 693 48.03 -29.26 17.06
N ASP A 694 47.97 -28.41 18.09
CA ASP A 694 46.83 -27.50 18.30
C ASP A 694 46.59 -26.61 17.08
N VAL A 695 45.32 -26.34 16.78
CA VAL A 695 44.93 -25.34 15.77
C VAL A 695 45.56 -24.00 16.15
N PRO A 696 46.21 -23.28 15.21
CA PRO A 696 46.86 -22.00 15.51
C PRO A 696 45.93 -21.00 16.19
N ASP A 697 46.42 -20.26 17.18
CA ASP A 697 45.61 -19.28 17.93
C ASP A 697 45.15 -18.09 17.05
N ASP A 698 45.73 -17.89 15.86
CA ASP A 698 45.31 -16.90 14.87
C ASP A 698 44.25 -17.44 13.88
N ALA A 699 43.80 -18.69 14.04
CA ALA A 699 42.72 -19.27 13.25
C ALA A 699 41.37 -18.61 13.57
N THR A 700 40.85 -17.86 12.61
CA THR A 700 39.51 -17.24 12.70
C THR A 700 38.41 -18.24 12.37
N LEU A 701 38.69 -19.15 11.42
CA LEU A 701 37.78 -20.19 10.97
C LEU A 701 38.56 -21.47 10.72
N LEU A 702 38.07 -22.59 11.25
CA LEU A 702 38.53 -23.93 10.87
C LEU A 702 37.50 -24.58 9.94
N VAL A 703 37.96 -25.19 8.84
CA VAL A 703 37.10 -25.85 7.86
C VAL A 703 37.50 -27.31 7.70
N VAL A 704 36.53 -28.22 7.84
CA VAL A 704 36.67 -29.65 7.50
C VAL A 704 35.86 -29.89 6.23
N LEU A 705 36.53 -30.34 5.17
CA LEU A 705 35.96 -30.40 3.83
C LEU A 705 35.94 -31.84 3.29
N GLY A 706 34.82 -32.54 3.49
CA GLY A 706 34.55 -33.86 2.92
C GLY A 706 35.58 -34.94 3.26
N PRO A 707 35.88 -35.21 4.56
CA PRO A 707 36.86 -36.22 4.95
C PRO A 707 36.40 -37.61 4.49
N LYS A 708 37.32 -38.41 3.95
CA LYS A 708 37.07 -39.79 3.47
C LYS A 708 37.52 -40.83 4.49
N GLU A 709 38.50 -40.50 5.32
CA GLU A 709 38.97 -41.33 6.45
C GLU A 709 38.52 -40.73 7.80
N PRO A 710 38.24 -41.58 8.82
CA PRO A 710 37.85 -41.09 10.14
C PRO A 710 39.00 -40.40 10.86
N PHE A 711 38.73 -39.28 11.54
CA PHE A 711 39.65 -38.65 12.47
C PHE A 711 39.95 -39.57 13.65
N ALA A 712 41.23 -39.66 14.03
CA ALA A 712 41.64 -40.40 15.21
C ALA A 712 41.12 -39.72 16.49
N PRO A 713 40.91 -40.46 17.59
CA PRO A 713 40.47 -39.86 18.86
C PRO A 713 41.37 -38.74 19.39
N ALA A 714 42.67 -38.78 19.08
CA ALA A 714 43.61 -37.71 19.44
C ALA A 714 43.40 -36.42 18.64
N GLU A 715 42.96 -36.53 17.39
CA GLU A 715 42.67 -35.39 16.50
C GLU A 715 41.31 -34.77 16.87
N ALA A 716 40.32 -35.59 17.18
CA ALA A 716 39.03 -35.14 17.71
C ALA A 716 39.20 -34.35 19.03
N GLU A 717 40.15 -34.74 19.89
CA GLU A 717 40.49 -33.99 21.11
C GLU A 717 41.15 -32.63 20.83
N ILE A 718 41.90 -32.49 19.74
CA ILE A 718 42.45 -31.19 19.30
C ILE A 718 41.31 -30.27 18.87
N LEU A 719 40.35 -30.78 18.10
CA LEU A 719 39.15 -30.03 17.70
C LEU A 719 38.30 -29.65 18.93
N ARG A 720 38.12 -30.57 19.88
CA ARG A 720 37.43 -30.30 21.16
C ARG A 720 38.09 -29.14 21.90
N ARG A 721 39.43 -29.11 21.99
CA ARG A 721 40.16 -28.02 22.65
C ARG A 721 40.09 -26.70 21.88
N TYR A 722 40.08 -26.72 20.55
CA TYR A 722 39.90 -25.52 19.72
C TYR A 722 38.52 -24.91 19.95
N LEU A 723 37.46 -25.71 19.82
CA LEU A 723 36.10 -25.27 20.05
C LEU A 723 35.90 -24.84 21.51
N GLY A 724 36.45 -25.57 22.48
CA GLY A 724 36.38 -25.21 23.91
C GLY A 724 37.07 -23.89 24.29
N ARG A 725 37.85 -23.26 23.39
CA ARG A 725 38.40 -21.90 23.56
C ARG A 725 37.56 -20.82 22.85
N GLY A 726 36.38 -21.17 22.32
CA GLY A 726 35.52 -20.27 21.54
C GLY A 726 35.86 -20.23 20.05
N GLY A 727 36.52 -21.26 19.51
CA GLY A 727 36.81 -21.36 18.07
C GLY A 727 35.55 -21.53 17.21
N SER A 728 35.63 -21.12 15.94
CA SER A 728 34.56 -21.24 14.95
C SER A 728 34.89 -22.30 13.90
N ALA A 729 33.94 -23.19 13.58
CA ALA A 729 34.16 -24.27 12.62
C ALA A 729 33.05 -24.42 11.58
N LEU A 730 33.43 -24.60 10.31
CA LEU A 730 32.55 -25.04 9.22
C LEU A 730 32.88 -26.49 8.87
N LEU A 731 31.91 -27.39 9.02
CA LEU A 731 32.10 -28.82 8.83
C LEU A 731 31.20 -29.32 7.70
N LEU A 732 31.81 -29.76 6.60
CA LEU A 732 31.11 -30.27 5.42
C LEU A 732 31.38 -31.77 5.31
N LEU A 733 30.38 -32.59 5.63
CA LEU A 733 30.57 -34.01 5.96
C LEU A 733 29.73 -34.93 5.07
N ASP A 734 30.31 -35.39 3.95
CA ASP A 734 29.67 -36.33 2.99
C ASP A 734 29.29 -37.68 3.62
N PRO A 735 28.23 -38.39 3.17
CA PRO A 735 27.83 -39.74 3.61
C PRO A 735 28.87 -40.84 3.31
N GLY A 736 28.66 -42.03 3.90
CA GLY A 736 29.37 -43.27 3.54
C GLY A 736 30.27 -43.83 4.64
N THR A 737 31.12 -43.02 5.25
CA THR A 737 32.03 -43.45 6.34
C THR A 737 31.78 -42.64 7.60
N ALA A 738 32.06 -43.24 8.76
CA ALA A 738 32.12 -42.50 10.01
C ALA A 738 33.27 -41.49 9.93
N THR A 739 33.01 -40.26 10.38
CA THR A 739 33.96 -39.16 10.39
C THR A 739 34.89 -39.22 11.59
N GLY A 740 34.50 -39.90 12.67
CA GLY A 740 35.20 -39.86 13.96
C GLY A 740 34.87 -38.61 14.79
N LEU A 741 34.05 -37.70 14.24
CA LEU A 741 33.61 -36.47 14.90
C LEU A 741 32.21 -36.60 15.53
N GLU A 742 31.51 -37.73 15.33
CA GLU A 742 30.14 -37.93 15.80
C GLU A 742 30.00 -37.68 17.30
N GLY A 743 30.95 -38.18 18.11
CA GLY A 743 30.94 -37.96 19.56
C GLY A 743 31.16 -36.50 19.95
N LEU A 744 32.02 -35.77 19.24
CA LEU A 744 32.25 -34.34 19.47
C LEU A 744 31.02 -33.52 19.06
N LEU A 745 30.43 -33.80 17.91
CA LEU A 745 29.22 -33.13 17.43
C LEU A 745 28.03 -33.37 18.36
N TYR A 746 27.90 -34.58 18.91
CA TYR A 746 26.87 -34.91 19.88
C TYR A 746 26.98 -34.09 21.18
N GLU A 747 28.20 -33.69 21.59
CA GLU A 747 28.42 -32.77 22.73
C GLU A 747 27.84 -31.37 22.44
N TYR A 748 27.87 -30.92 21.17
CA TYR A 748 27.26 -29.67 20.72
C TYR A 748 25.79 -29.82 20.31
N SER A 749 25.13 -30.91 20.71
CA SER A 749 23.73 -31.24 20.35
C SER A 749 23.48 -31.44 18.85
N ILE A 750 24.51 -31.82 18.08
CA ILE A 750 24.38 -32.13 16.65
C ILE A 750 24.43 -33.65 16.46
N GLU A 751 23.38 -34.22 15.88
CA GLU A 751 23.30 -35.64 15.49
C GLU A 751 23.63 -35.78 13.99
N LEU A 752 24.71 -36.50 13.71
CA LEU A 752 25.14 -36.80 12.35
C LEU A 752 24.59 -38.16 11.90
N GLY A 753 23.79 -38.16 10.84
CA GLY A 753 23.24 -39.37 10.23
C GLY A 753 24.32 -40.24 9.60
N GLN A 754 24.10 -41.56 9.62
CA GLN A 754 24.82 -42.53 8.81
C GLN A 754 23.91 -43.05 7.69
N ASP A 755 23.29 -42.10 7.02
CA ASP A 755 22.33 -42.26 5.93
C ASP A 755 22.79 -41.43 4.71
N PHE A 756 22.13 -41.63 3.57
CA PHE A 756 22.12 -40.64 2.51
C PHE A 756 20.67 -40.30 2.15
N VAL A 757 20.40 -39.06 1.77
CA VAL A 757 19.02 -38.59 1.57
C VAL A 757 18.59 -38.83 0.13
N VAL A 758 17.42 -39.47 -0.01
CA VAL A 758 16.74 -39.71 -1.28
C VAL A 758 15.53 -38.79 -1.35
N ASP A 759 15.39 -38.06 -2.46
CA ASP A 759 14.28 -37.16 -2.70
C ASP A 759 13.40 -37.61 -3.88
N LEU A 760 12.16 -38.00 -3.55
CA LEU A 760 11.10 -38.32 -4.51
C LEU A 760 10.06 -37.21 -4.65
N SER A 761 10.36 -35.98 -4.23
CA SER A 761 9.47 -34.83 -4.41
C SER A 761 9.16 -34.51 -5.88
N GLY A 762 9.97 -35.02 -6.81
CA GLY A 762 9.91 -34.70 -8.23
C GLY A 762 10.58 -33.37 -8.58
N MET A 763 10.93 -32.53 -7.60
CA MET A 763 11.57 -31.23 -7.87
C MET A 763 12.93 -31.38 -8.54
N GLY A 764 13.81 -32.27 -8.06
CA GLY A 764 15.09 -32.54 -8.71
C GLY A 764 14.94 -33.06 -10.14
N GLN A 765 13.94 -33.90 -10.39
CA GLN A 765 13.69 -34.51 -11.70
C GLN A 765 13.23 -33.47 -12.75
N LEU A 766 12.51 -32.42 -12.33
CA LEU A 766 12.15 -31.29 -13.20
C LEU A 766 13.38 -30.56 -13.77
N PHE A 767 14.51 -30.61 -13.05
CA PHE A 767 15.78 -30.00 -13.46
C PHE A 767 16.82 -31.01 -13.97
N GLY A 768 16.39 -32.26 -14.23
CA GLY A 768 17.27 -33.33 -14.70
C GLY A 768 18.26 -33.87 -13.64
N ALA A 769 18.04 -33.55 -12.37
CA ALA A 769 18.82 -34.09 -11.25
C ALA A 769 18.30 -35.48 -10.84
N ASP A 770 19.21 -36.33 -10.37
CA ASP A 770 18.89 -37.65 -9.84
C ASP A 770 18.20 -37.54 -8.47
N VAL A 771 17.50 -38.59 -8.05
CA VAL A 771 16.84 -38.66 -6.72
C VAL A 771 17.83 -38.57 -5.56
N SER A 772 19.12 -38.81 -5.81
CA SER A 772 20.21 -38.62 -4.85
C SER A 772 20.69 -37.17 -4.70
N VAL A 773 20.07 -36.23 -5.42
CA VAL A 773 20.35 -34.78 -5.32
C VAL A 773 19.08 -34.05 -4.85
N PRO A 774 18.78 -34.06 -3.54
CA PRO A 774 17.70 -33.25 -2.98
C PRO A 774 17.77 -31.79 -3.41
N VAL A 775 16.62 -31.27 -3.87
CA VAL A 775 16.43 -29.84 -4.18
C VAL A 775 15.57 -29.23 -3.08
N VAL A 776 16.11 -28.25 -2.39
CA VAL A 776 15.48 -27.65 -1.21
C VAL A 776 15.08 -26.20 -1.47
N ILE A 777 13.84 -25.88 -1.09
CA ILE A 777 13.27 -24.52 -1.04
C ILE A 777 12.79 -24.15 0.38
N ASN A 778 12.93 -25.07 1.34
CA ASN A 778 12.50 -24.89 2.73
C ASN A 778 13.72 -24.62 3.62
N TYR A 779 13.80 -23.39 4.14
CA TYR A 779 14.87 -22.95 5.02
C TYR A 779 14.35 -22.72 6.44
N GLY A 780 15.21 -22.96 7.44
CA GLY A 780 14.93 -22.61 8.83
C GLY A 780 15.01 -21.11 9.07
N ASP A 781 14.48 -20.67 10.22
CA ASP A 781 14.57 -19.28 10.67
C ASP A 781 15.93 -19.04 11.34
N HIS A 782 16.91 -18.52 10.58
CA HIS A 782 18.26 -18.28 11.05
C HIS A 782 18.92 -17.14 10.25
N PRO A 783 19.85 -16.35 10.82
CA PRO A 783 20.55 -15.28 10.09
C PRO A 783 21.31 -15.74 8.83
N ILE A 784 21.66 -17.02 8.74
CA ILE A 784 22.29 -17.61 7.54
C ILE A 784 21.30 -17.67 6.36
N THR A 785 20.03 -17.89 6.66
CA THR A 785 18.95 -18.17 5.69
C THR A 785 17.96 -17.00 5.53
N GLU A 786 17.98 -16.01 6.43
CA GLU A 786 17.06 -14.86 6.43
C GLU A 786 17.05 -14.04 5.12
N GLN A 787 18.19 -14.01 4.43
CA GLN A 787 18.39 -13.24 3.20
C GLN A 787 17.99 -14.03 1.94
N LEU A 788 17.61 -15.30 2.07
CA LEU A 788 17.18 -16.10 0.94
C LEU A 788 15.73 -15.75 0.59
N SER A 789 15.51 -15.33 -0.66
CA SER A 789 14.15 -15.04 -1.16
C SER A 789 13.25 -16.29 -1.08
N ALA A 790 11.96 -16.07 -0.78
CA ALA A 790 10.99 -17.16 -0.77
C ALA A 790 10.96 -17.87 -2.13
N GLY A 791 11.22 -19.18 -2.13
CA GLY A 791 11.26 -20.01 -3.34
C GLY A 791 12.64 -20.14 -4.02
N THR A 792 13.72 -19.55 -3.47
CA THR A 792 15.07 -19.83 -3.96
C THR A 792 15.44 -21.30 -3.69
N MET A 793 16.06 -21.96 -4.68
CA MET A 793 16.44 -23.38 -4.58
C MET A 793 17.88 -23.56 -4.10
N SER A 794 18.17 -24.72 -3.53
CA SER A 794 19.53 -25.20 -3.23
C SER A 794 19.64 -26.70 -3.50
N PHE A 795 20.82 -27.15 -3.91
CA PHE A 795 21.07 -28.50 -4.42
C PHE A 795 22.10 -29.23 -3.57
N TYR A 796 21.81 -30.46 -3.16
CA TYR A 796 22.63 -31.21 -2.21
C TYR A 796 22.99 -32.60 -2.73
N PRO A 797 24.00 -32.75 -3.59
CA PRO A 797 24.38 -34.05 -4.14
C PRO A 797 24.87 -35.04 -3.07
N LEU A 798 24.22 -36.20 -2.95
CA LEU A 798 24.61 -37.27 -2.03
C LEU A 798 24.77 -36.76 -0.59
N VAL A 799 23.76 -36.10 -0.04
CA VAL A 799 23.80 -35.52 1.31
C VAL A 799 23.39 -36.52 2.40
N ARG A 800 24.01 -36.46 3.59
CA ARG A 800 23.53 -37.17 4.81
C ARG A 800 22.65 -36.29 5.67
N SER A 801 21.87 -36.88 6.56
CA SER A 801 21.09 -36.12 7.54
C SER A 801 22.00 -35.46 8.60
N VAL A 802 21.71 -34.21 8.94
CA VAL A 802 22.31 -33.47 10.05
C VAL A 802 21.18 -32.84 10.85
N ARG A 803 20.98 -33.27 12.09
CA ARG A 803 19.79 -32.93 12.87
C ARG A 803 20.16 -32.43 14.27
N PRO A 804 19.35 -31.56 14.89
CA PRO A 804 19.46 -31.28 16.31
C PRO A 804 19.21 -32.57 17.12
N ALA A 805 20.10 -32.88 18.06
CA ALA A 805 19.98 -34.03 18.94
C ALA A 805 18.86 -33.85 19.98
N ALA A 806 18.29 -34.96 20.46
CA ALA A 806 17.17 -34.94 21.40
C ALA A 806 17.54 -34.46 22.81
N HIS A 807 18.81 -34.57 23.23
CA HIS A 807 19.28 -34.03 24.49
C HIS A 807 19.65 -32.55 24.32
N ARG A 808 19.07 -31.69 25.16
CA ARG A 808 19.50 -30.30 25.31
C ARG A 808 20.20 -30.16 26.66
N GLU A 809 21.43 -30.68 26.78
CA GLU A 809 22.23 -30.35 27.96
C GLU A 809 23.10 -29.12 27.66
N LYS A 810 22.76 -28.02 28.34
CA LYS A 810 23.49 -26.73 28.45
C LYS A 810 23.62 -25.88 27.17
N ASN A 811 22.59 -25.05 26.92
CA ASN A 811 22.72 -23.76 26.22
C ASN A 811 23.36 -23.73 24.79
N PRO A 812 23.07 -24.65 23.85
CA PRO A 812 23.30 -24.34 22.45
C PRO A 812 22.08 -23.62 21.86
N GLU A 813 22.28 -22.43 21.31
CA GLU A 813 21.39 -21.86 20.29
C GLU A 813 21.60 -22.72 19.04
N ILE A 814 20.75 -23.74 18.85
CA ILE A 814 20.85 -24.73 17.77
C ILE A 814 19.63 -24.63 16.85
N GLU A 815 19.88 -24.42 15.56
CA GLU A 815 18.83 -24.36 14.55
C GLU A 815 19.22 -25.16 13.31
N ALA A 816 18.24 -25.88 12.75
CA ALA A 816 18.40 -26.56 11.47
C ALA A 816 18.14 -25.56 10.34
N LEU A 817 19.07 -25.51 9.38
CA LEU A 817 19.13 -24.48 8.34
C LEU A 817 18.30 -24.84 7.11
N VAL A 818 18.25 -26.13 6.75
CA VAL A 818 17.78 -26.59 5.44
C VAL A 818 17.01 -27.89 5.60
N TYR A 819 15.77 -27.95 5.07
CA TYR A 819 14.88 -29.10 5.22
C TYR A 819 14.44 -29.66 3.86
N THR A 820 14.54 -30.97 3.69
CA THR A 820 13.97 -31.63 2.51
C THR A 820 12.44 -31.67 2.52
N HIS A 821 11.86 -32.09 1.40
CA HIS A 821 10.41 -32.28 1.29
C HIS A 821 9.93 -33.45 2.18
N LYS A 822 8.63 -33.47 2.53
CA LYS A 822 8.04 -34.54 3.35
C LYS A 822 8.09 -35.93 2.69
N SER A 823 8.30 -35.99 1.37
CA SER A 823 8.44 -37.23 0.59
C SER A 823 9.87 -37.76 0.51
N SER A 824 10.86 -37.02 1.02
CA SER A 824 12.24 -37.48 1.08
C SER A 824 12.46 -38.38 2.30
N TRP A 825 13.52 -39.17 2.30
CA TRP A 825 13.96 -39.94 3.48
C TRP A 825 15.48 -40.07 3.53
N GLY A 826 16.03 -40.31 4.71
CA GLY A 826 17.40 -40.78 4.88
C GLY A 826 17.44 -42.30 4.75
N GLU A 827 18.05 -42.79 3.67
CA GLU A 827 18.30 -44.20 3.37
C GLU A 827 19.51 -44.68 4.19
N MET A 828 19.27 -45.68 5.03
CA MET A 828 20.31 -46.25 5.90
C MET A 828 21.15 -47.32 5.21
N ASP A 829 20.67 -47.91 4.10
CA ASP A 829 21.48 -48.80 3.26
C ASP A 829 22.46 -47.99 2.41
N LEU A 830 23.71 -47.89 2.85
CA LEU A 830 24.78 -47.19 2.12
C LEU A 830 25.38 -48.03 0.98
N GLY A 831 24.92 -49.25 0.75
CA GLY A 831 25.40 -50.14 -0.32
C GLY A 831 25.39 -49.52 -1.73
N PRO A 832 24.35 -48.77 -2.15
CA PRO A 832 24.29 -48.07 -3.43
C PRO A 832 25.42 -47.04 -3.63
N ILE A 833 25.81 -46.32 -2.57
CA ILE A 833 26.85 -45.29 -2.66
C ILE A 833 28.27 -45.84 -2.41
N LYS A 834 28.40 -46.99 -1.76
CA LYS A 834 29.68 -47.71 -1.56
C LYS A 834 30.07 -48.61 -2.73
N GLY A 835 29.19 -48.78 -3.71
CA GLY A 835 29.42 -49.69 -4.84
C GLY A 835 29.30 -51.18 -4.47
N GLU A 836 28.68 -51.49 -3.32
CA GLU A 836 28.44 -52.85 -2.84
C GLU A 836 27.11 -53.42 -3.37
N GLY A 837 26.32 -52.60 -4.07
CA GLY A 837 24.94 -52.90 -4.49
C GLY A 837 23.95 -52.63 -3.37
N GLY A 838 22.66 -52.53 -3.69
CA GLY A 838 21.61 -52.21 -2.71
C GLY A 838 20.32 -51.82 -3.42
N LYS A 839 19.19 -51.86 -2.71
CA LYS A 839 17.90 -51.37 -3.23
C LYS A 839 17.57 -50.08 -2.50
N VAL A 840 17.33 -49.01 -3.27
CA VAL A 840 16.85 -47.74 -2.74
C VAL A 840 15.32 -47.83 -2.64
N GLU A 841 14.82 -48.45 -1.57
CA GLU A 841 13.40 -48.65 -1.29
C GLU A 841 13.16 -48.31 0.19
N PHE A 842 12.28 -47.34 0.47
CA PHE A 842 12.01 -46.87 1.84
C PHE A 842 11.55 -48.01 2.78
N ASP A 843 12.32 -48.27 3.83
CA ASP A 843 11.99 -49.19 4.92
C ASP A 843 11.54 -48.40 6.18
N PRO A 844 10.25 -48.46 6.57
CA PRO A 844 9.73 -47.71 7.70
C PRO A 844 10.28 -48.14 9.07
N GLN A 845 11.00 -49.26 9.18
CA GLN A 845 11.61 -49.70 10.44
C GLN A 845 13.02 -49.15 10.67
N VAL A 846 13.72 -48.79 9.60
CA VAL A 846 15.14 -48.44 9.64
C VAL A 846 15.38 -47.03 9.11
N ASP A 847 14.66 -46.61 8.06
CA ASP A 847 14.90 -45.34 7.40
C ASP A 847 14.28 -44.15 8.11
N LEU A 848 14.94 -43.02 7.93
CA LEU A 848 14.49 -41.75 8.49
C LEU A 848 13.52 -41.05 7.54
N ARG A 849 12.23 -41.08 7.85
CA ARG A 849 11.23 -40.35 7.07
C ARG A 849 11.41 -38.83 7.15
N GLY A 850 11.27 -38.14 6.01
CA GLY A 850 11.35 -36.69 5.93
C GLY A 850 10.18 -35.94 6.57
N PRO A 851 10.29 -34.61 6.72
CA PRO A 851 11.38 -33.76 6.21
C PRO A 851 12.69 -33.98 6.96
N VAL A 852 13.79 -34.13 6.22
CA VAL A 852 15.13 -34.40 6.76
C VAL A 852 15.93 -33.11 6.77
N SER A 853 16.55 -32.77 7.91
CA SER A 853 17.47 -31.64 7.99
C SER A 853 18.83 -32.01 7.37
N LEU A 854 19.37 -31.12 6.55
CA LEU A 854 20.63 -31.30 5.83
C LEU A 854 21.80 -30.49 6.40
N GLY A 855 21.50 -29.50 7.25
CA GLY A 855 22.51 -28.68 7.90
C GLY A 855 22.00 -27.99 9.15
N VAL A 856 22.91 -27.73 10.09
CA VAL A 856 22.62 -27.21 11.43
C VAL A 856 23.65 -26.14 11.80
N ALA A 857 23.21 -25.05 12.41
CA ALA A 857 24.06 -24.06 13.05
C ALA A 857 23.93 -24.14 14.57
N VAL A 858 25.04 -24.00 15.30
CA VAL A 858 25.11 -24.00 16.77
C VAL A 858 25.99 -22.88 17.28
N ALA A 859 25.50 -22.10 18.25
CA ALA A 859 26.33 -21.27 19.10
C ALA A 859 26.30 -21.80 20.54
N ALA A 860 27.46 -22.09 21.12
CA ALA A 860 27.59 -22.70 22.45
C ALA A 860 28.63 -21.97 23.31
N ASP A 861 28.36 -21.83 24.60
CA ASP A 861 29.30 -21.22 25.56
C ASP A 861 30.46 -22.19 25.88
N ALA A 862 31.71 -21.69 25.90
CA ALA A 862 32.87 -22.48 26.27
C ALA A 862 32.85 -22.92 27.76
N ASP A 863 32.79 -24.22 28.04
CA ASP A 863 32.76 -24.77 29.40
C ASP A 863 34.17 -24.77 30.04
N THR A 864 34.68 -23.60 30.48
CA THR A 864 35.64 -23.50 31.60
C THR A 864 35.65 -22.12 32.28
N SER A 865 35.71 -22.16 33.61
CA SER A 865 35.91 -21.02 34.51
C SER A 865 37.13 -20.16 34.13
N MET A 866 36.90 -18.86 33.94
CA MET A 866 37.88 -17.75 33.80
C MET A 866 38.36 -17.33 32.40
N VAL A 867 37.49 -17.38 31.37
CA VAL A 867 37.61 -16.47 30.23
C VAL A 867 36.23 -15.84 30.00
N ALA A 868 36.11 -14.53 30.18
CA ALA A 868 34.97 -13.78 29.69
C ALA A 868 35.15 -13.59 28.18
N ASP A 869 34.12 -13.90 27.39
CA ASP A 869 33.97 -13.73 25.93
C ASP A 869 34.60 -14.77 24.98
N GLY A 870 34.17 -16.03 25.05
CA GLY A 870 34.43 -17.01 23.98
C GLY A 870 33.25 -17.96 23.75
N ARG A 871 32.35 -17.61 22.82
CA ARG A 871 31.29 -18.51 22.32
C ARG A 871 31.80 -19.26 21.11
N SER A 872 31.72 -20.59 21.13
CA SER A 872 32.05 -21.43 19.99
C SER A 872 30.88 -21.40 19.00
N ARG A 873 31.16 -21.23 17.71
CA ARG A 873 30.15 -21.32 16.65
C ARG A 873 30.49 -22.44 15.69
N LEU A 874 29.49 -23.25 15.35
CA LEU A 874 29.62 -24.36 14.43
C LEU A 874 28.52 -24.27 13.37
N VAL A 875 28.88 -24.51 12.12
CA VAL A 875 27.92 -24.80 11.05
C VAL A 875 28.31 -26.14 10.44
N VAL A 876 27.36 -27.07 10.40
CA VAL A 876 27.55 -28.41 9.87
C VAL A 876 26.58 -28.65 8.72
N PHE A 877 27.09 -29.04 7.56
CA PHE A 877 26.29 -29.55 6.44
C PHE A 877 26.66 -31.01 6.16
N GLY A 878 25.66 -31.82 5.82
CA GLY A 878 25.84 -33.24 5.49
C GLY A 878 26.38 -33.51 4.08
N ASP A 879 26.91 -32.49 3.42
CA ASP A 879 27.35 -32.54 2.03
C ASP A 879 28.44 -31.47 1.83
N ALA A 880 29.59 -31.85 1.29
CA ALA A 880 30.60 -30.91 0.81
C ALA A 880 30.36 -30.50 -0.65
N GLY A 881 29.79 -31.38 -1.45
CA GLY A 881 29.46 -31.20 -2.86
C GLY A 881 28.59 -29.97 -3.15
N PHE A 882 27.68 -29.57 -2.26
CA PHE A 882 26.91 -28.33 -2.42
C PHE A 882 27.81 -27.08 -2.58
N ALA A 883 29.02 -27.10 -2.01
CA ALA A 883 30.02 -26.02 -2.08
C ALA A 883 31.11 -26.26 -3.14
N SER A 884 31.04 -27.36 -3.90
CA SER A 884 31.95 -27.63 -5.03
C SER A 884 31.73 -26.65 -6.18
N ASN A 885 32.70 -26.51 -7.07
CA ASN A 885 32.61 -25.58 -8.21
C ASN A 885 31.37 -25.83 -9.09
N GLU A 886 30.91 -27.09 -9.20
CA GLU A 886 29.72 -27.50 -9.96
C GLU A 886 28.43 -26.91 -9.39
N TYR A 887 28.28 -26.91 -8.06
CA TYR A 887 27.05 -26.49 -7.38
C TYR A 887 27.14 -25.10 -6.75
N PHE A 888 28.34 -24.55 -6.53
CA PHE A 888 28.53 -23.27 -5.83
C PHE A 888 27.80 -22.10 -6.51
N SER A 889 27.74 -22.10 -7.85
CA SER A 889 27.07 -21.05 -8.61
C SER A 889 25.59 -21.34 -8.90
N GLN A 890 25.05 -22.44 -8.38
CA GLN A 890 23.65 -22.81 -8.55
C GLN A 890 22.80 -22.17 -7.45
N GLN A 891 21.90 -21.27 -7.85
CA GLN A 891 20.86 -20.69 -6.99
C GLN A 891 21.44 -20.23 -5.63
N ALA A 892 20.93 -20.73 -4.49
CA ALA A 892 21.34 -20.30 -3.14
C ALA A 892 22.63 -20.95 -2.59
N ASN A 893 23.23 -21.96 -3.24
CA ASN A 893 24.33 -22.74 -2.64
C ASN A 893 25.54 -21.87 -2.23
N GLY A 894 26.00 -21.00 -3.13
CA GLY A 894 27.13 -20.10 -2.86
C GLY A 894 26.81 -19.06 -1.80
N GLU A 895 25.58 -18.56 -1.76
CA GLU A 895 25.09 -17.61 -0.75
C GLU A 895 25.03 -18.28 0.63
N LEU A 896 24.49 -19.49 0.73
CA LEU A 896 24.47 -20.28 1.97
C LEU A 896 25.87 -20.52 2.53
N ALA A 897 26.84 -20.86 1.67
CA ALA A 897 28.22 -21.05 2.10
C ALA A 897 28.85 -19.74 2.62
N VAL A 898 28.63 -18.62 1.91
CA VAL A 898 29.13 -17.29 2.30
C VAL A 898 28.47 -16.79 3.59
N ASN A 899 27.15 -16.91 3.71
CA ASN A 899 26.40 -16.51 4.90
C ASN A 899 26.80 -17.33 6.12
N SER A 900 27.06 -18.63 5.94
CA SER A 900 27.61 -19.49 7.00
C SER A 900 28.97 -19.00 7.49
N VAL A 901 29.88 -18.64 6.57
CA VAL A 901 31.20 -18.10 6.93
C VAL A 901 31.06 -16.74 7.63
N ASN A 902 30.20 -15.86 7.13
CA ASN A 902 29.94 -14.57 7.76
C ASN A 902 29.40 -14.76 9.19
N TRP A 903 28.38 -15.60 9.37
CA TRP A 903 27.81 -15.87 10.69
C TRP A 903 28.83 -16.52 11.65
N LEU A 904 29.69 -17.42 11.18
CA LEU A 904 30.76 -18.00 11.97
C LEU A 904 31.82 -16.98 12.43
N THR A 905 31.93 -15.84 11.75
CA THR A 905 33.04 -14.89 11.89
C THR A 905 32.61 -13.50 12.38
N GLU A 906 31.30 -13.22 12.42
CA GLU A 906 30.74 -11.97 12.95
C GLU A 906 30.78 -11.91 14.49
N GLY A 907 31.54 -10.96 15.05
CA GLY A 907 31.48 -10.63 16.47
C GLY A 907 30.21 -9.87 16.87
N GLU A 908 29.86 -9.83 18.16
CA GLU A 908 28.64 -9.21 18.73
C GLU A 908 28.52 -7.67 18.55
N ASP A 909 29.43 -7.00 17.82
CA ASP A 909 29.48 -5.55 17.68
C ASP A 909 28.84 -5.02 16.37
N ARG A 910 27.56 -5.30 16.12
CA ARG A 910 26.78 -4.60 15.07
C ARG A 910 26.16 -3.32 15.64
N LEU A 911 26.30 -2.20 14.93
CA LEU A 911 25.51 -1.00 15.22
C LEU A 911 24.07 -1.29 14.78
N LYS A 912 23.13 -1.38 15.74
CA LYS A 912 21.70 -1.44 15.44
C LYS A 912 21.20 -0.01 15.26
N ILE A 913 21.06 0.42 14.01
CA ILE A 913 20.50 1.74 13.68
C ILE A 913 19.09 1.51 13.16
N ALA A 914 18.09 1.93 13.93
CA ALA A 914 16.70 1.77 13.52
C ALA A 914 16.46 2.41 12.14
N ASP A 915 15.92 1.63 11.20
CA ASP A 915 15.57 2.13 9.87
C ASP A 915 14.53 3.24 9.99
N ARG A 916 14.93 4.46 9.59
CA ARG A 916 14.03 5.62 9.54
C ARG A 916 13.32 5.60 8.21
N GLN A 917 12.20 4.90 8.15
CA GLN A 917 11.33 4.97 7.00
C GLN A 917 10.57 6.29 7.02
N PRO A 918 10.36 6.95 5.85
CA PRO A 918 9.43 8.06 5.79
C PRO A 918 8.08 7.51 6.25
N ALA A 919 7.65 7.90 7.44
CA ALA A 919 6.25 7.80 7.77
C ALA A 919 5.52 8.47 6.61
N HIS A 920 4.72 7.71 5.88
CA HIS A 920 3.69 8.29 5.02
C HIS A 920 2.67 8.93 5.96
N ASN A 921 3.08 10.01 6.61
CA ASN A 921 2.21 11.11 6.92
C ASN A 921 2.03 11.78 5.56
N PRO A 922 0.96 11.51 4.80
CA PRO A 922 0.52 12.51 3.83
C PRO A 922 0.58 13.85 4.57
N ILE A 923 0.99 14.94 3.90
CA ILE A 923 0.87 16.26 4.49
C ILE A 923 -0.62 16.43 4.78
N ASN A 924 -1.01 16.08 6.00
CA ASN A 924 -2.37 16.11 6.43
C ASN A 924 -2.52 17.56 6.82
N LEU A 925 -2.90 18.35 5.82
CA LEU A 925 -3.15 19.77 5.93
C LEU A 925 -4.41 19.93 6.79
N ILE A 926 -4.29 19.63 8.08
CA ILE A 926 -5.40 19.68 9.01
C ILE A 926 -5.69 21.15 9.28
N GLY A 927 -6.92 21.52 8.96
CA GLY A 927 -7.42 22.88 9.11
C GLY A 927 -7.05 23.82 7.96
N ASN A 928 -6.82 25.06 8.30
CA ASN A 928 -6.71 26.18 7.36
C ASN A 928 -5.39 26.22 6.56
N GLN A 929 -4.40 25.39 6.86
CA GLN A 929 -3.09 25.46 6.19
C GLN A 929 -3.10 25.00 4.73
N GLY A 930 -3.85 23.94 4.40
CA GLY A 930 -4.00 23.48 3.01
C GLY A 930 -4.82 24.43 2.18
N SER A 931 -5.86 25.00 2.80
CA SER A 931 -6.62 26.07 2.19
C SER A 931 -5.76 27.30 1.96
N VAL A 932 -4.86 27.71 2.88
CA VAL A 932 -3.97 28.86 2.67
C VAL A 932 -3.01 28.62 1.52
N ILE A 933 -2.40 27.43 1.41
CA ILE A 933 -1.46 27.14 0.31
C ILE A 933 -2.22 27.13 -1.02
N LEU A 934 -3.36 26.45 -1.11
CA LEU A 934 -4.21 26.43 -2.30
C LEU A 934 -4.73 27.84 -2.65
N TRP A 935 -5.21 28.61 -1.67
CA TRP A 935 -5.65 30.00 -1.88
C TRP A 935 -4.50 30.90 -2.30
N VAL A 936 -3.31 30.77 -1.72
CA VAL A 936 -2.15 31.60 -2.08
C VAL A 936 -1.67 31.29 -3.50
N SER A 937 -1.56 30.02 -3.86
CA SER A 937 -0.96 29.58 -5.12
C SER A 937 -1.94 29.58 -6.30
N VAL A 938 -3.20 29.18 -6.08
CA VAL A 938 -4.23 29.10 -7.13
C VAL A 938 -4.98 30.43 -7.29
N PHE A 939 -5.19 31.16 -6.20
CA PHE A 939 -5.99 32.38 -6.22
C PHE A 939 -5.17 33.65 -6.01
N ILE A 940 -4.39 33.82 -4.94
CA ILE A 940 -3.75 35.11 -4.60
C ILE A 940 -2.63 35.45 -5.58
N LEU A 941 -1.76 34.51 -5.98
CA LEU A 941 -0.68 34.78 -6.93
C LEU A 941 -1.23 35.08 -8.33
N PRO A 942 -2.11 34.24 -8.92
CA PRO A 942 -2.72 34.53 -10.21
C PRO A 942 -3.61 35.77 -10.17
N PHE A 943 -4.30 36.02 -9.05
CA PHE A 943 -5.07 37.25 -8.86
C PHE A 943 -4.18 38.47 -8.67
N ALA A 944 -3.01 38.39 -8.05
CA ALA A 944 -2.04 39.49 -7.97
C ALA A 944 -1.45 39.80 -9.35
N VAL A 945 -1.20 38.78 -10.17
CA VAL A 945 -0.79 38.94 -11.58
C VAL A 945 -1.94 39.52 -12.42
N ALA A 946 -3.16 39.02 -12.27
CA ALA A 946 -4.35 39.53 -12.95
C ALA A 946 -4.71 40.95 -12.48
N LEU A 947 -4.53 41.27 -11.20
CA LEU A 947 -4.75 42.59 -10.62
C LEU A 947 -3.66 43.56 -11.07
N SER A 948 -2.41 43.13 -11.18
CA SER A 948 -1.35 43.97 -11.77
C SER A 948 -1.58 44.22 -13.27
N GLY A 949 -2.08 43.22 -14.00
CA GLY A 949 -2.57 43.35 -15.37
C GLY A 949 -3.79 44.27 -15.49
N LEU A 950 -4.78 44.13 -14.60
CA LEU A 950 -6.00 44.95 -14.52
C LEU A 950 -5.66 46.39 -14.14
N VAL A 951 -4.75 46.60 -13.19
CA VAL A 951 -4.25 47.91 -12.80
C VAL A 951 -3.48 48.55 -13.95
N MET A 952 -2.69 47.79 -14.72
CA MET A 952 -2.06 48.27 -15.97
C MET A 952 -3.09 48.65 -17.05
N VAL A 953 -4.12 47.82 -17.25
CA VAL A 953 -5.22 48.05 -18.21
C VAL A 953 -6.05 49.28 -17.81
N LEU A 954 -6.42 49.39 -16.53
CA LEU A 954 -7.08 50.55 -15.97
C LEU A 954 -6.19 51.79 -16.14
N LYS A 955 -4.86 51.68 -15.90
CA LYS A 955 -3.89 52.80 -16.03
C LYS A 955 -3.77 53.32 -17.45
N ARG A 956 -4.18 52.55 -18.47
CA ARG A 956 -4.01 52.94 -19.87
C ARG A 956 -5.24 53.02 -20.77
N GLY A 957 -6.43 52.55 -20.37
CA GLY A 957 -7.56 52.56 -21.30
C GLY A 957 -8.96 52.55 -20.71
N TYR A 958 -9.45 53.70 -20.24
CA TYR A 958 -10.89 53.96 -20.23
C TYR A 958 -11.17 55.34 -20.80
N GLN A 959 -11.36 55.41 -22.12
CA GLN A 959 -11.97 56.57 -22.75
C GLN A 959 -13.49 56.47 -22.93
N THR A 960 -14.14 55.32 -22.67
CA THR A 960 -15.60 55.27 -22.40
C THR A 960 -16.01 53.99 -21.65
N TYR A 961 -16.82 54.13 -20.61
CA TYR A 961 -17.35 53.05 -19.74
C TYR A 961 -18.05 51.91 -20.52
N ALA A 962 -18.68 52.23 -21.66
CA ALA A 962 -19.46 51.29 -22.44
C ALA A 962 -18.63 50.16 -23.08
N ALA A 963 -17.37 50.41 -23.47
CA ALA A 963 -16.55 49.42 -24.18
C ALA A 963 -16.05 48.30 -23.26
N GLY A 964 -15.67 48.63 -22.02
CA GLY A 964 -15.24 47.63 -21.04
C GLY A 964 -16.39 46.73 -20.59
N PHE A 965 -17.59 47.30 -20.47
CA PHE A 965 -18.78 46.54 -20.07
C PHE A 965 -19.26 45.58 -21.17
N VAL A 966 -19.19 46.00 -22.44
CA VAL A 966 -19.48 45.10 -23.59
C VAL A 966 -18.48 43.95 -23.65
N SER A 967 -17.19 44.20 -23.40
CA SER A 967 -16.20 43.12 -23.33
C SER A 967 -16.48 42.14 -22.19
N TRP A 968 -16.87 42.63 -21.00
CA TRP A 968 -17.27 41.76 -19.88
C TRP A 968 -18.47 40.87 -20.21
N LEU A 969 -19.49 41.42 -20.88
CA LEU A 969 -20.65 40.65 -21.34
C LEU A 969 -20.25 39.59 -22.37
N VAL A 970 -19.37 39.90 -23.34
CA VAL A 970 -18.87 38.92 -24.30
C VAL A 970 -18.23 37.72 -23.59
N TYR A 971 -17.32 37.97 -22.65
CA TYR A 971 -16.65 36.89 -21.92
C TYR A 971 -17.60 36.09 -21.04
N SER A 972 -18.55 36.75 -20.38
CA SER A 972 -19.54 36.08 -19.52
C SER A 972 -20.46 35.14 -20.34
N PHE A 973 -20.93 35.58 -21.50
CA PHE A 973 -21.76 34.74 -22.37
C PHE A 973 -20.99 33.58 -23.04
N LEU A 974 -19.71 33.79 -23.38
CA LEU A 974 -18.87 32.71 -23.89
C LEU A 974 -18.54 31.66 -22.82
N ALA A 975 -18.26 32.09 -21.59
CA ALA A 975 -18.04 31.20 -20.45
C ALA A 975 -19.29 30.35 -20.14
N ASN A 976 -20.47 30.98 -20.11
CA ASN A 976 -21.74 30.26 -19.95
C ASN A 976 -21.99 29.29 -21.11
N GLY A 977 -21.65 29.68 -22.34
CA GLY A 977 -21.74 28.81 -23.50
C GLY A 977 -20.91 27.54 -23.34
N LEU A 978 -19.65 27.68 -22.91
CA LEU A 978 -18.78 26.53 -22.67
C LEU A 978 -19.31 25.61 -21.55
N PHE A 979 -19.78 26.20 -20.44
CA PHE A 979 -20.34 25.44 -19.33
C PHE A 979 -21.55 24.59 -19.73
N PHE A 980 -22.52 25.19 -20.44
CA PHE A 980 -23.69 24.47 -20.91
C PHE A 980 -23.35 23.42 -21.98
N PHE A 981 -22.30 23.65 -22.77
CA PHE A 981 -21.83 22.68 -23.75
C PHE A 981 -21.32 21.41 -23.04
N VAL A 982 -20.40 21.57 -22.09
CA VAL A 982 -19.84 20.46 -21.30
C VAL A 982 -20.96 19.74 -20.55
N SER A 983 -21.82 20.49 -19.85
CA SER A 983 -22.95 19.92 -19.10
C SER A 983 -23.97 19.19 -19.99
N GLY A 984 -24.10 19.61 -21.25
CA GLY A 984 -24.98 18.99 -22.23
C GLY A 984 -24.40 17.71 -22.83
N VAL A 985 -23.07 17.68 -23.07
CA VAL A 985 -22.38 16.46 -23.53
C VAL A 985 -22.44 15.37 -22.44
N VAL A 986 -22.15 15.73 -21.19
CA VAL A 986 -22.20 14.80 -20.04
C VAL A 986 -23.61 14.23 -19.83
N ALA A 987 -24.64 15.09 -19.84
CA ALA A 987 -26.01 14.63 -19.67
C ALA A 987 -26.50 13.74 -20.83
N THR A 988 -26.00 13.98 -22.05
CA THR A 988 -26.28 13.10 -23.20
C THR A 988 -25.58 11.75 -23.06
N SER A 989 -24.34 11.71 -22.56
CA SER A 989 -23.60 10.45 -22.35
C SER A 989 -24.17 9.59 -21.23
N GLU A 990 -24.84 10.21 -20.24
CA GLU A 990 -25.53 9.52 -19.14
C GLU A 990 -26.95 9.03 -19.53
N GLY A 991 -27.31 9.09 -20.82
CA GLY A 991 -28.60 8.59 -21.34
C GLY A 991 -29.78 9.55 -21.16
N VAL A 992 -29.58 10.75 -20.59
CA VAL A 992 -30.64 11.76 -20.38
C VAL A 992 -30.73 12.71 -21.58
N VAL A 993 -31.08 12.14 -22.74
CA VAL A 993 -30.95 12.76 -24.07
C VAL A 993 -31.64 14.13 -24.15
N PHE A 994 -32.87 14.26 -23.67
CA PHE A 994 -33.63 15.52 -23.78
C PHE A 994 -33.00 16.66 -22.93
N ALA A 995 -32.48 16.33 -21.74
CA ALA A 995 -31.80 17.31 -20.90
C ALA A 995 -30.45 17.72 -21.51
N GLY A 996 -29.70 16.76 -22.06
CA GLY A 996 -28.47 17.01 -22.80
C GLY A 996 -28.67 17.93 -24.01
N GLU A 997 -29.66 17.63 -24.86
CA GLU A 997 -30.01 18.44 -26.03
C GLU A 997 -30.42 19.87 -25.64
N SER A 998 -31.25 20.02 -24.60
CA SER A 998 -31.69 21.35 -24.13
C SER A 998 -30.52 22.22 -23.66
N LYS A 999 -29.54 21.63 -22.96
CA LYS A 999 -28.32 22.32 -22.50
C LYS A 999 -27.39 22.68 -23.67
N LEU A 1000 -27.25 21.79 -24.66
CA LEU A 1000 -26.48 22.07 -25.88
C LEU A 1000 -27.09 23.22 -26.69
N VAL A 1001 -28.42 23.31 -26.76
CA VAL A 1001 -29.11 24.44 -27.39
C VAL A 1001 -28.85 25.74 -26.61
N ALA A 1002 -28.89 25.72 -25.28
CA ALA A 1002 -28.57 26.87 -24.43
C ALA A 1002 -27.10 27.31 -24.56
N ALA A 1003 -26.18 26.36 -24.77
CA ALA A 1003 -24.78 26.61 -25.05
C ALA A 1003 -24.61 27.40 -26.35
N LEU A 1004 -25.20 26.89 -27.45
CA LEU A 1004 -25.15 27.53 -28.76
C LEU A 1004 -25.77 28.93 -28.74
N ALA A 1005 -26.89 29.10 -28.04
CA ALA A 1005 -27.53 30.40 -27.87
C ALA A 1005 -26.63 31.40 -27.11
N SER A 1006 -25.98 30.96 -26.03
CA SER A 1006 -25.08 31.80 -25.24
C SER A 1006 -23.85 32.24 -26.03
N VAL A 1007 -23.25 31.32 -26.81
CA VAL A 1007 -22.14 31.65 -27.71
C VAL A 1007 -22.59 32.62 -28.81
N ALA A 1008 -23.78 32.44 -29.39
CA ALA A 1008 -24.31 33.33 -30.40
C ALA A 1008 -24.54 34.77 -29.87
N ILE A 1009 -24.99 34.92 -28.62
CA ILE A 1009 -25.14 36.23 -27.96
C ILE A 1009 -23.77 36.87 -27.70
N GLY A 1010 -22.81 36.11 -27.17
CA GLY A 1010 -21.43 36.59 -26.97
C GLY A 1010 -20.79 37.06 -28.28
N TYR A 1011 -20.98 36.29 -29.36
CA TYR A 1011 -20.53 36.66 -30.70
C TYR A 1011 -21.26 37.89 -31.25
N GLY A 1012 -22.57 38.01 -31.00
CA GLY A 1012 -23.38 39.17 -31.37
C GLY A 1012 -22.91 40.48 -30.72
N PHE A 1013 -22.52 40.43 -29.44
CA PHE A 1013 -21.90 41.55 -28.74
C PHE A 1013 -20.52 41.89 -29.31
N HIS A 1014 -19.72 40.89 -29.63
CA HIS A 1014 -18.40 41.09 -30.25
C HIS A 1014 -18.52 41.78 -31.62
N ARG A 1015 -19.49 41.37 -32.45
CA ARG A 1015 -19.77 41.94 -33.78
C ARG A 1015 -20.65 43.19 -33.77
N ARG A 1016 -21.19 43.60 -32.61
CA ARG A 1016 -22.19 44.68 -32.44
C ARG A 1016 -23.43 44.53 -33.34
N ALA A 1017 -23.87 43.31 -33.58
CA ALA A 1017 -25.01 43.02 -34.45
C ALA A 1017 -26.29 42.78 -33.63
N SER A 1018 -27.27 43.66 -33.75
CA SER A 1018 -28.50 43.66 -32.93
C SER A 1018 -29.49 42.54 -33.26
N TRP A 1019 -29.38 41.91 -34.44
CA TRP A 1019 -30.25 40.79 -34.85
C TRP A 1019 -29.96 39.50 -34.06
N ALA A 1020 -28.74 39.34 -33.53
CA ALA A 1020 -28.35 38.20 -32.70
C ALA A 1020 -29.01 38.20 -31.31
N TRP A 1021 -29.78 39.25 -30.97
CA TRP A 1021 -30.39 39.44 -29.64
C TRP A 1021 -31.76 38.78 -29.52
N LEU A 1022 -32.44 38.54 -30.65
CA LEU A 1022 -33.76 37.92 -30.74
C LEU A 1022 -33.79 36.48 -30.16
N PRO A 1023 -32.86 35.58 -30.51
CA PRO A 1023 -32.82 34.22 -29.95
C PRO A 1023 -32.63 34.21 -28.43
N GLY A 1024 -31.77 35.07 -27.90
CA GLY A 1024 -31.48 35.16 -26.45
C GLY A 1024 -32.65 35.69 -25.62
N LEU A 1025 -33.39 36.67 -26.15
CA LEU A 1025 -34.61 37.18 -25.50
C LEU A 1025 -35.75 36.17 -25.54
N VAL A 1026 -35.89 35.42 -26.63
CA VAL A 1026 -36.90 34.35 -26.76
C VAL A 1026 -36.60 33.20 -25.81
N LEU A 1027 -35.34 32.76 -25.69
CA LEU A 1027 -34.95 31.71 -24.74
C LEU A 1027 -35.15 32.14 -23.28
N SER A 1028 -34.77 33.38 -22.95
CA SER A 1028 -34.96 33.93 -21.60
C SER A 1028 -36.44 34.04 -21.22
N ALA A 1029 -37.30 34.40 -22.17
CA ALA A 1029 -38.75 34.45 -21.98
C ALA A 1029 -39.37 33.04 -21.83
N LEU A 1030 -38.87 32.05 -22.56
CA LEU A 1030 -39.28 30.64 -22.41
C LEU A 1030 -38.88 30.07 -21.05
N CYS A 1031 -37.66 30.34 -20.59
CA CYS A 1031 -37.20 29.92 -19.26
C CYS A 1031 -38.00 30.61 -18.14
N ALA A 1032 -38.23 31.92 -18.23
CA ALA A 1032 -39.02 32.66 -17.24
C ALA A 1032 -40.50 32.26 -17.24
N GLY A 1033 -41.07 31.98 -18.42
CA GLY A 1033 -42.46 31.52 -18.56
C GLY A 1033 -42.70 30.13 -17.97
N MET A 1034 -41.72 29.21 -18.10
CA MET A 1034 -41.83 27.87 -17.50
C MET A 1034 -41.68 27.89 -15.98
N VAL A 1035 -40.78 28.71 -15.43
CA VAL A 1035 -40.64 28.89 -13.97
C VAL A 1035 -41.91 29.47 -13.35
N ALA A 1036 -42.53 30.47 -14.00
CA ALA A 1036 -43.77 31.05 -13.52
C ALA A 1036 -44.95 30.06 -13.57
N LEU A 1037 -44.99 29.16 -14.56
CA LEU A 1037 -46.03 28.14 -14.68
C LEU A 1037 -45.92 27.08 -13.57
N THR A 1038 -44.70 26.62 -13.25
CA THR A 1038 -44.44 25.64 -12.18
C THR A 1038 -44.84 26.15 -10.79
N ILE A 1039 -44.59 27.44 -10.51
CA ILE A 1039 -44.97 28.08 -9.24
C ILE A 1039 -46.50 28.19 -9.10
N VAL A 1040 -47.22 28.35 -10.22
CA VAL A 1040 -48.67 28.62 -10.21
C VAL A 1040 -49.50 27.35 -10.26
N THR A 1041 -49.08 26.30 -10.98
CA THR A 1041 -49.92 25.12 -11.19
C THR A 1041 -49.62 23.96 -10.26
N GLY A 1042 -48.45 23.90 -9.61
CA GLY A 1042 -48.05 22.78 -8.73
C GLY A 1042 -47.94 21.40 -9.41
N SER A 1043 -48.47 21.27 -10.64
CA SER A 1043 -48.41 20.12 -11.51
C SER A 1043 -47.78 20.58 -12.83
N GLY A 1044 -46.52 20.22 -13.04
CA GLY A 1044 -45.76 20.43 -14.26
C GLY A 1044 -45.04 19.15 -14.64
N ILE A 1045 -45.20 18.74 -15.90
CA ILE A 1045 -44.56 17.58 -16.52
C ILE A 1045 -43.07 17.59 -16.20
N GLY A 1046 -42.59 16.48 -15.65
CA GLY A 1046 -41.48 16.44 -14.72
C GLY A 1046 -40.12 16.85 -15.28
N PHE A 1047 -39.42 17.64 -14.47
CA PHE A 1047 -38.08 17.28 -14.04
C PHE A 1047 -38.08 17.34 -12.50
N SER A 1048 -38.03 16.15 -11.89
CA SER A 1048 -37.96 16.00 -10.44
C SER A 1048 -36.50 16.03 -10.00
N LEU A 1049 -36.22 16.95 -9.07
CA LEU A 1049 -35.16 16.98 -8.06
C LEU A 1049 -33.72 17.21 -8.55
N ILE A 1050 -33.28 18.47 -8.41
CA ILE A 1050 -31.89 18.92 -8.51
C ILE A 1050 -31.56 19.64 -7.18
N PRO A 1051 -30.60 19.20 -6.37
CA PRO A 1051 -29.97 20.07 -5.37
C PRO A 1051 -28.77 20.79 -6.01
N ASN A 1052 -29.07 21.91 -6.68
CA ASN A 1052 -28.13 22.89 -7.27
C ASN A 1052 -28.77 24.29 -7.15
N GLU A 1053 -29.65 24.44 -6.15
CA GLU A 1053 -30.71 25.43 -6.15
C GLU A 1053 -30.16 26.84 -5.97
N THR A 1054 -29.15 27.04 -5.12
CA THR A 1054 -28.54 28.36 -4.90
C THR A 1054 -27.74 28.84 -6.11
N VAL A 1055 -26.96 27.96 -6.75
CA VAL A 1055 -26.13 28.30 -7.91
C VAL A 1055 -27.03 28.56 -9.11
N GLN A 1056 -28.02 27.71 -9.37
CA GLN A 1056 -28.96 27.91 -10.48
C GLN A 1056 -29.87 29.12 -10.27
N LEU A 1057 -30.32 29.42 -9.04
CA LEU A 1057 -31.01 30.68 -8.74
C LEU A 1057 -30.11 31.90 -8.93
N LEU A 1058 -28.83 31.83 -8.51
CA LEU A 1058 -27.87 32.90 -8.76
C LEU A 1058 -27.64 33.11 -10.25
N TYR A 1059 -27.48 32.03 -11.02
CA TYR A 1059 -27.26 32.11 -12.47
C TYR A 1059 -28.50 32.57 -13.21
N ALA A 1060 -29.70 32.12 -12.83
CA ALA A 1060 -30.96 32.62 -13.36
C ALA A 1060 -31.16 34.11 -13.03
N ALA A 1061 -30.84 34.53 -11.79
CA ALA A 1061 -30.87 35.94 -11.40
C ALA A 1061 -29.87 36.78 -12.21
N ILE A 1062 -28.64 36.29 -12.42
CA ILE A 1062 -27.64 36.91 -13.27
C ILE A 1062 -28.13 37.00 -14.73
N PHE A 1063 -28.80 35.97 -15.24
CA PHE A 1063 -29.35 35.98 -16.59
C PHE A 1063 -30.49 36.99 -16.75
N VAL A 1064 -31.39 37.08 -15.78
CA VAL A 1064 -32.49 38.06 -15.74
C VAL A 1064 -31.96 39.49 -15.61
N VAL A 1065 -30.94 39.71 -14.77
CA VAL A 1065 -30.25 41.00 -14.64
C VAL A 1065 -29.59 41.38 -15.96
N ASN A 1066 -28.88 40.45 -16.61
CA ASN A 1066 -28.26 40.68 -17.91
C ASN A 1066 -29.30 40.94 -19.02
N ALA A 1067 -30.46 40.27 -18.99
CA ALA A 1067 -31.57 40.50 -19.91
C ALA A 1067 -32.26 41.87 -19.71
N ALA A 1068 -32.43 42.30 -18.46
CA ALA A 1068 -32.94 43.63 -18.13
C ALA A 1068 -31.96 44.74 -18.58
N ILE A 1069 -30.65 44.51 -18.43
CA ILE A 1069 -29.59 45.41 -18.90
C ILE A 1069 -29.52 45.43 -20.44
N LEU A 1070 -29.76 44.30 -21.11
CA LEU A 1070 -29.90 44.22 -22.57
C LEU A 1070 -31.02 45.13 -23.11
N LEU A 1071 -32.17 45.20 -22.41
CA LEU A 1071 -33.27 46.12 -22.73
C LEU A 1071 -32.87 47.59 -22.54
N TRP A 1072 -32.07 47.90 -21.51
CA TRP A 1072 -31.54 49.24 -21.25
C TRP A 1072 -30.50 49.67 -22.31
N ILE A 1073 -29.60 48.77 -22.71
CA ILE A 1073 -28.58 49.00 -23.74
C ILE A 1073 -29.21 49.15 -25.14
N LYS A 1074 -30.27 48.41 -25.45
CA LYS A 1074 -31.05 48.59 -26.69
C LYS A 1074 -31.56 50.02 -26.84
N ARG A 1075 -32.05 50.63 -25.74
CA ARG A 1075 -32.51 52.03 -25.73
C ARG A 1075 -31.34 53.00 -25.94
N ALA A 1076 -30.20 52.77 -25.29
CA ALA A 1076 -29.02 53.62 -25.43
C ALA A 1076 -28.38 53.56 -26.84
N PHE A 1077 -28.43 52.42 -27.54
CA PHE A 1077 -27.94 52.32 -28.93
C PHE A 1077 -28.95 52.81 -29.97
N ALA A 1078 -30.26 52.82 -29.66
CA ALA A 1078 -31.27 53.39 -30.54
C ALA A 1078 -31.24 54.94 -30.60
N GLU A 1079 -30.63 55.60 -29.61
CA GLU A 1079 -30.45 57.07 -29.60
C GLU A 1079 -29.19 57.55 -30.35
N VAL A 1080 -28.33 56.62 -30.82
CA VAL A 1080 -27.06 56.93 -31.49
C VAL A 1080 -27.06 56.54 -32.99
N ASN A 1081 -28.20 56.07 -33.51
CA ASN A 1081 -28.41 55.83 -34.94
C ASN A 1081 -29.44 56.77 -35.54
#